data_AF-A0A9E5G6D2-F1
#
_entry.id   AF-A0A9E5G6D2-F1
#
_cell.length_a   1.000
_cell.length_b   1.000
_cell.length_c   1.000
_cell.angle_alpha   90.00
_cell.angle_beta   90.00
_cell.angle_gamma   90.00
#
_symmetry.space_group_name_H-M   'P 1'
#
loop_
_entity.id
_entity.type
_entity.pdbx_description
1 polymer ?
#
loop_
_entity_poly.entity_id
_entity_poly.type
_entity_poly.pdbx_seq_one_letter_code
_entity_poly.pdbx_strand_id
1 'polypeptide(L)'
;GTAGGDGGAGISVSGGTVTVDEDVAVVGGTGGMSEGGSGGSGGTGITVSGDADVTVEGIVNGGSGGSSLDGGSGGSGGSGITVSEDANVSIESYVTGGYGGTGDTGGSGGSGVENSGTGTIELNGTASGGVGGSGETGGVGGSGVENSGIGTLELNGTVSGGDGGLNSEGETAESGTSLSGTIAYSVLESGLTGLKLANSATTVETENGLVTDNTEITLECTYTTLYNMAASVTVGIYNSSTGTTTALDSSYYTYNSTTGVVTILKDAPVTGSIVFTAAGIKKTGTVNITTEDELIEALENGFTDIVINGSISIDEAVTVPNGTTVSIAGGKTITVADGGSFSNNGAITGEGAITMANGGSISNKGTISNNEITVSGGGSFTNRNGGLITTTQAIKNSGTILNDGSITSSITNSGTVNQVDGAAEITVTGTAAVTVFKVSYIVKGVGTAPDAALNVTALPNPLPTPTGSSNYTFNGWFTDSSCTTAAVAGTAITGNTVLYAGWTYTGGYITHTSTQASDGNVPVIVNGTSYNIGTAETSDGVTTVTADQDELTSQIESAETGSEVIVPITTAENAGSGAAALVLQNIEDLDTRNMALTVEVNNVALTLPAGSIDTASVAAALGAENYEEVLVTVSVTALSENTLETALGAVESTGAEPVGSAFSFTVTAEYGGVSVEVMAFGCFTSRTLPIRDGSEITTAVVVEADGTLRHVPTNGTTDSATISSLTNSTYVLIYNEQSFTDAGGTWYEDTINEMASRKIINGIGKGLFAGERSITRAEFAAIIVRALGLPADGTVNFSDVSENAWYAGALGTAYEYGIVNGRSANLFDPMANITRQEAMAMVARAAEIAELEGETATDLSAFADAESVGAWARSYVEYNVANGLIVGKGDGKLDPLSNISRAETATVVLRLLRNAGLIDVRS
;
A
#
# COMPACT_ATOMS: atom_id res chain seq x y z
N GLY A 1 30.28 -55.51 -43.42
CA GLY A 1 31.09 -54.40 -43.96
C GLY A 1 31.57 -53.62 -42.77
N THR A 2 32.81 -53.87 -42.39
CA THR A 2 33.46 -53.53 -41.11
C THR A 2 33.47 -52.04 -40.80
N ALA A 3 32.87 -51.64 -39.68
CA ALA A 3 33.23 -50.41 -38.99
C ALA A 3 32.93 -50.58 -37.49
N GLY A 4 33.86 -51.17 -36.73
CA GLY A 4 33.89 -51.07 -35.26
C GLY A 4 34.33 -49.68 -34.82
N GLY A 5 33.75 -48.63 -35.41
CA GLY A 5 34.09 -47.24 -35.12
C GLY A 5 33.33 -46.75 -33.89
N ASP A 6 33.93 -45.83 -33.16
CA ASP A 6 33.29 -45.16 -32.04
C ASP A 6 32.19 -44.21 -32.52
N GLY A 7 31.18 -44.03 -31.67
CA GLY A 7 30.14 -43.04 -31.87
C GLY A 7 30.71 -41.63 -31.78
N GLY A 8 30.25 -40.74 -32.66
CA GLY A 8 30.55 -39.31 -32.54
C GLY A 8 29.75 -38.65 -31.41
N ALA A 9 30.23 -37.50 -30.94
CA ALA A 9 29.46 -36.69 -30.00
C ALA A 9 28.15 -36.22 -30.63
N GLY A 10 27.07 -36.12 -29.84
CA GLY A 10 25.80 -35.55 -30.29
C GLY A 10 25.94 -34.06 -30.62
N ILE A 11 26.53 -33.31 -29.68
CA ILE A 11 26.89 -31.90 -29.83
C ILE A 11 28.33 -31.71 -29.34
N SER A 12 29.09 -30.85 -30.01
CA SER A 12 30.40 -30.38 -29.54
C SER A 12 30.41 -28.86 -29.47
N VAL A 13 30.68 -28.32 -28.28
CA VAL A 13 30.77 -26.89 -28.01
C VAL A 13 32.21 -26.56 -27.65
N SER A 14 32.80 -25.59 -28.34
CA SER A 14 34.20 -25.19 -28.16
C SER A 14 34.37 -23.71 -27.78
N GLY A 15 33.27 -23.03 -27.45
CA GLY A 15 33.22 -21.62 -27.08
C GLY A 15 31.84 -20.97 -27.32
N GLY A 16 31.56 -19.89 -26.60
CA GLY A 16 30.28 -19.17 -26.66
C GLY A 16 29.16 -19.82 -25.85
N THR A 17 27.95 -19.27 -25.94
CA THR A 17 26.80 -19.69 -25.12
C THR A 17 25.87 -20.62 -25.91
N VAL A 18 25.52 -21.78 -25.35
CA VAL A 18 24.60 -22.77 -25.93
C VAL A 18 23.56 -23.19 -24.90
N THR A 19 22.27 -23.17 -25.26
CA THR A 19 21.18 -23.70 -24.44
C THR A 19 20.54 -24.89 -25.14
N VAL A 20 20.43 -26.02 -24.45
CA VAL A 20 19.62 -27.17 -24.85
C VAL A 20 18.28 -27.03 -24.13
N ASP A 21 17.29 -26.55 -24.87
CA ASP A 21 15.92 -26.27 -24.41
C ASP A 21 15.22 -27.52 -23.85
N GLU A 22 14.22 -27.34 -22.98
CA GLU A 22 13.48 -28.39 -22.26
C GLU A 22 12.85 -29.45 -23.19
N ASP A 23 12.45 -29.05 -24.39
CA ASP A 23 11.84 -29.91 -25.40
C ASP A 23 12.87 -30.68 -26.27
N VAL A 24 14.17 -30.51 -26.01
CA VAL A 24 15.25 -31.09 -26.81
C VAL A 24 15.88 -32.30 -26.13
N ALA A 25 16.05 -33.39 -26.88
CA ALA A 25 16.84 -34.55 -26.46
C ALA A 25 18.12 -34.66 -27.29
N VAL A 26 19.28 -34.64 -26.62
CA VAL A 26 20.59 -34.85 -27.23
C VAL A 26 21.06 -36.27 -26.93
N VAL A 27 21.47 -37.00 -27.95
CA VAL A 27 21.94 -38.39 -27.81
C VAL A 27 23.27 -38.55 -28.52
N GLY A 28 24.27 -39.07 -27.81
CA GLY A 28 25.54 -39.43 -28.39
C GLY A 28 25.43 -40.56 -29.43
N GLY A 29 26.34 -40.61 -30.38
CA GLY A 29 26.34 -41.64 -31.42
C GLY A 29 26.53 -43.04 -30.81
N THR A 30 25.85 -44.05 -31.34
CA THR A 30 26.07 -45.44 -30.93
C THR A 30 27.35 -46.00 -31.54
N GLY A 31 28.12 -46.76 -30.75
CA GLY A 31 29.30 -47.46 -31.21
C GLY A 31 28.98 -48.55 -32.24
N GLY A 32 29.88 -48.74 -33.20
CA GLY A 32 29.73 -49.71 -34.27
C GLY A 32 29.84 -51.16 -33.79
N MET A 33 29.12 -52.06 -34.46
CA MET A 33 29.21 -53.50 -34.20
C MET A 33 30.48 -54.10 -34.82
N SER A 34 31.05 -55.10 -34.15
CA SER A 34 32.26 -55.80 -34.58
C SER A 34 32.04 -57.33 -34.66
N GLU A 35 32.52 -57.94 -35.74
CA GLU A 35 32.60 -59.40 -35.90
C GLU A 35 34.06 -59.81 -35.63
N GLY A 36 34.33 -60.39 -34.46
CA GLY A 36 35.68 -60.88 -34.09
C GLY A 36 36.55 -59.94 -33.24
N GLY A 37 36.05 -58.76 -32.83
CA GLY A 37 36.79 -57.78 -32.01
C GLY A 37 35.87 -56.98 -31.09
N SER A 38 36.42 -56.05 -30.30
CA SER A 38 35.59 -55.23 -29.39
C SER A 38 34.59 -54.36 -30.15
N GLY A 39 33.40 -54.16 -29.58
CA GLY A 39 32.46 -53.16 -30.06
C GLY A 39 33.03 -51.75 -29.93
N GLY A 40 32.62 -50.83 -30.82
CA GLY A 40 33.01 -49.42 -30.71
C GLY A 40 32.38 -48.77 -29.48
N SER A 41 33.02 -47.74 -28.92
CA SER A 41 32.46 -47.00 -27.79
C SER A 41 31.31 -46.10 -28.23
N GLY A 42 30.36 -45.85 -27.34
CA GLY A 42 29.35 -44.82 -27.53
C GLY A 42 29.99 -43.43 -27.48
N GLY A 43 29.45 -42.50 -28.26
CA GLY A 43 29.86 -41.10 -28.23
C GLY A 43 29.23 -40.35 -27.07
N THR A 44 29.86 -39.26 -26.62
CA THR A 44 29.30 -38.38 -25.60
C THR A 44 28.02 -37.70 -26.10
N GLY A 45 27.03 -37.45 -25.24
CA GLY A 45 25.87 -36.62 -25.59
C GLY A 45 26.32 -35.21 -25.98
N ILE A 46 26.95 -34.49 -25.04
CA ILE A 46 27.53 -33.16 -25.27
C ILE A 46 28.98 -33.15 -24.82
N THR A 47 29.90 -32.77 -25.72
CA THR A 47 31.28 -32.47 -25.36
C THR A 47 31.47 -30.95 -25.27
N VAL A 48 32.00 -30.48 -24.14
CA VAL A 48 32.24 -29.05 -23.88
C VAL A 48 33.73 -28.81 -23.65
N SER A 49 34.28 -27.83 -24.38
CA SER A 49 35.69 -27.44 -24.39
C SER A 49 35.82 -25.93 -24.64
N GLY A 50 37.01 -25.36 -24.43
CA GLY A 50 37.25 -23.91 -24.45
C GLY A 50 36.40 -23.14 -23.44
N ASP A 51 36.35 -21.82 -23.61
CA ASP A 51 35.56 -20.87 -22.81
C ASP A 51 34.07 -20.90 -23.25
N ALA A 52 33.42 -22.05 -23.08
CA ALA A 52 32.01 -22.25 -23.43
C ALA A 52 31.10 -22.15 -22.20
N ASP A 53 29.91 -21.58 -22.39
CA ASP A 53 28.82 -21.58 -21.41
C ASP A 53 27.67 -22.43 -21.95
N VAL A 54 27.36 -23.56 -21.30
CA VAL A 54 26.33 -24.50 -21.76
C VAL A 54 25.25 -24.65 -20.71
N THR A 55 23.98 -24.43 -21.09
CA THR A 55 22.81 -24.70 -20.22
C THR A 55 22.01 -25.87 -20.78
N VAL A 56 21.65 -26.83 -19.94
CA VAL A 56 20.93 -28.05 -20.32
C VAL A 56 19.61 -28.14 -19.57
N GLU A 57 18.54 -27.66 -20.21
CA GLU A 57 17.15 -27.76 -19.75
C GLU A 57 16.46 -29.02 -20.31
N GLY A 58 16.95 -29.54 -21.43
CA GLY A 58 16.49 -30.79 -22.06
C GLY A 58 17.19 -32.06 -21.54
N ILE A 59 16.89 -33.19 -22.18
CA ILE A 59 17.47 -34.50 -21.80
C ILE A 59 18.75 -34.77 -22.58
N VAL A 60 19.82 -35.17 -21.91
CA VAL A 60 21.08 -35.56 -22.55
C VAL A 60 21.44 -36.99 -22.22
N ASN A 61 21.66 -37.81 -23.23
CA ASN A 61 22.04 -39.20 -23.08
C ASN A 61 23.37 -39.47 -23.79
N GLY A 62 24.27 -40.16 -23.11
CA GLY A 62 25.42 -40.76 -23.75
C GLY A 62 25.00 -41.82 -24.77
N GLY A 63 25.79 -41.97 -25.83
CA GLY A 63 25.58 -43.00 -26.83
C GLY A 63 25.84 -44.41 -26.26
N SER A 64 25.10 -45.40 -26.73
CA SER A 64 25.36 -46.78 -26.31
C SER A 64 26.62 -47.35 -26.97
N GLY A 65 27.34 -48.18 -26.23
CA GLY A 65 28.43 -48.98 -26.76
C GLY A 65 27.95 -50.01 -27.79
N GLY A 66 28.80 -50.29 -28.77
CA GLY A 66 28.56 -51.27 -29.82
C GLY A 66 28.68 -52.70 -29.31
N SER A 67 27.96 -53.61 -29.97
CA SER A 67 28.03 -55.05 -29.66
C SER A 67 29.17 -55.75 -30.39
N SER A 68 29.73 -56.76 -29.73
CA SER A 68 30.65 -57.75 -30.31
C SER A 68 29.91 -59.08 -30.54
N LEU A 69 30.01 -59.64 -31.75
CA LEU A 69 29.25 -60.83 -32.16
C LEU A 69 30.00 -62.16 -31.99
N ASP A 70 31.34 -62.13 -31.86
CA ASP A 70 32.17 -63.35 -31.78
C ASP A 70 33.50 -63.02 -31.04
N GLY A 71 33.62 -63.38 -29.76
CA GLY A 71 34.91 -63.43 -29.06
C GLY A 71 35.49 -62.11 -28.49
N GLY A 72 34.73 -61.01 -28.46
CA GLY A 72 35.23 -59.67 -28.08
C GLY A 72 34.38 -58.97 -27.01
N SER A 73 34.95 -57.96 -26.32
CA SER A 73 34.24 -57.16 -25.32
C SER A 73 33.19 -56.24 -25.95
N GLY A 74 32.10 -55.95 -25.21
CA GLY A 74 31.20 -54.87 -25.58
C GLY A 74 31.92 -53.52 -25.52
N GLY A 75 31.51 -52.57 -26.36
CA GLY A 75 32.02 -51.19 -26.27
C GLY A 75 31.49 -50.47 -25.03
N SER A 76 32.23 -49.51 -24.48
CA SER A 76 31.72 -48.70 -23.36
C SER A 76 30.62 -47.74 -23.82
N GLY A 77 29.68 -47.43 -22.93
CA GLY A 77 28.75 -46.31 -23.13
C GLY A 77 29.50 -44.98 -23.10
N GLY A 78 29.04 -44.02 -23.88
CA GLY A 78 29.57 -42.65 -23.85
C GLY A 78 29.03 -41.89 -22.64
N SER A 79 29.74 -40.85 -22.19
CA SER A 79 29.25 -39.99 -21.10
C SER A 79 28.05 -39.16 -21.56
N GLY A 80 27.17 -38.75 -20.64
CA GLY A 80 26.09 -37.82 -20.98
C GLY A 80 26.67 -36.47 -21.40
N ILE A 81 27.47 -35.88 -20.50
CA ILE A 81 28.24 -34.67 -20.77
C ILE A 81 29.71 -34.91 -20.39
N THR A 82 30.63 -34.47 -21.26
CA THR A 82 32.07 -34.46 -20.97
C THR A 82 32.60 -33.03 -21.05
N VAL A 83 33.28 -32.58 -19.99
CA VAL A 83 33.91 -31.26 -19.90
C VAL A 83 35.43 -31.44 -19.83
N SER A 84 36.17 -30.86 -20.78
CA SER A 84 37.62 -31.10 -20.89
C SER A 84 38.51 -29.86 -20.72
N GLU A 85 37.96 -28.64 -20.69
CA GLU A 85 38.72 -27.38 -20.56
C GLU A 85 37.96 -26.37 -19.67
N ASP A 86 38.26 -25.07 -19.80
CA ASP A 86 37.68 -23.93 -19.04
C ASP A 86 36.21 -23.63 -19.42
N ALA A 87 35.30 -24.60 -19.29
CA ALA A 87 33.90 -24.41 -19.65
C ALA A 87 32.96 -24.38 -18.44
N ASN A 88 31.92 -23.54 -18.52
CA ASN A 88 30.82 -23.53 -17.56
C ASN A 88 29.64 -24.34 -18.11
N VAL A 89 29.10 -25.26 -17.30
CA VAL A 89 27.95 -26.08 -17.68
C VAL A 89 26.91 -26.04 -16.57
N SER A 90 25.72 -25.50 -16.87
CA SER A 90 24.53 -25.68 -16.03
C SER A 90 23.65 -26.81 -16.57
N ILE A 91 23.19 -27.69 -15.69
CA ILE A 91 22.34 -28.84 -15.99
C ILE A 91 21.08 -28.73 -15.15
N GLU A 92 19.97 -28.35 -15.77
CA GLU A 92 18.66 -28.16 -15.11
C GLU A 92 17.79 -29.43 -15.16
N SER A 93 18.13 -30.39 -16.02
CA SER A 93 17.30 -31.57 -16.31
C SER A 93 18.08 -32.89 -16.25
N TYR A 94 17.68 -33.91 -17.02
CA TYR A 94 18.22 -35.26 -16.90
C TYR A 94 19.40 -35.51 -17.85
N VAL A 95 20.55 -35.83 -17.26
CA VAL A 95 21.75 -36.26 -17.95
C VAL A 95 22.05 -37.70 -17.57
N THR A 96 22.10 -38.60 -18.55
CA THR A 96 22.43 -40.01 -18.32
C THR A 96 23.60 -40.47 -19.16
N GLY A 97 24.46 -41.28 -18.54
CA GLY A 97 25.49 -42.01 -19.27
C GLY A 97 24.89 -43.07 -20.19
N GLY A 98 25.60 -43.34 -21.29
CA GLY A 98 25.21 -44.34 -22.27
C GLY A 98 25.33 -45.77 -21.73
N TYR A 99 24.55 -46.68 -22.32
CA TYR A 99 24.60 -48.09 -21.97
C TYR A 99 25.88 -48.76 -22.49
N GLY A 100 26.45 -49.66 -21.70
CA GLY A 100 27.51 -50.54 -22.16
C GLY A 100 27.01 -51.51 -23.25
N GLY A 101 27.85 -51.77 -24.24
CA GLY A 101 27.59 -52.71 -25.33
C GLY A 101 27.64 -54.17 -24.86
N THR A 102 27.05 -55.06 -25.65
CA THR A 102 27.05 -56.51 -25.35
C THR A 102 28.23 -57.22 -26.00
N GLY A 103 28.78 -58.21 -25.31
CA GLY A 103 29.93 -59.01 -25.77
C GLY A 103 30.39 -59.94 -24.67
N ASP A 104 31.53 -60.61 -24.81
CA ASP A 104 31.95 -61.64 -23.85
C ASP A 104 32.20 -61.10 -22.43
N THR A 105 32.62 -59.84 -22.25
CA THR A 105 32.78 -59.24 -20.91
C THR A 105 31.77 -58.14 -20.59
N GLY A 106 30.88 -57.79 -21.53
CA GLY A 106 30.07 -56.57 -21.46
C GLY A 106 30.91 -55.28 -21.49
N GLY A 107 30.33 -54.17 -21.94
CA GLY A 107 30.93 -52.84 -21.87
C GLY A 107 30.56 -52.12 -20.59
N SER A 108 31.38 -51.18 -20.09
CA SER A 108 30.99 -50.33 -18.96
C SER A 108 29.90 -49.34 -19.37
N GLY A 109 29.04 -48.94 -18.43
CA GLY A 109 28.19 -47.77 -18.59
C GLY A 109 29.02 -46.48 -18.63
N GLY A 110 28.53 -45.47 -19.36
CA GLY A 110 29.15 -44.15 -19.36
C GLY A 110 28.83 -43.35 -18.10
N SER A 111 29.63 -42.34 -17.77
CA SER A 111 29.32 -41.44 -16.65
C SER A 111 28.19 -40.47 -17.05
N GLY A 112 27.37 -40.03 -16.08
CA GLY A 112 26.36 -38.99 -16.33
C GLY A 112 27.05 -37.69 -16.76
N VAL A 113 27.88 -37.17 -15.84
CA VAL A 113 28.77 -36.04 -16.11
C VAL A 113 30.20 -36.46 -15.82
N GLU A 114 31.08 -36.20 -16.78
CA GLU A 114 32.51 -36.43 -16.64
C GLU A 114 33.25 -35.09 -16.77
N ASN A 115 33.92 -34.68 -15.69
CA ASN A 115 34.67 -33.44 -15.65
C ASN A 115 36.17 -33.71 -15.47
N SER A 116 36.95 -33.25 -16.45
CA SER A 116 38.40 -33.18 -16.40
C SER A 116 38.91 -31.74 -16.56
N GLY A 117 37.99 -30.79 -16.71
CA GLY A 117 38.27 -29.37 -16.93
C GLY A 117 38.44 -28.55 -15.66
N THR A 118 38.49 -27.25 -15.87
CA THR A 118 38.83 -26.21 -14.87
C THR A 118 37.70 -25.20 -14.67
N GLY A 119 36.65 -25.23 -15.49
CA GLY A 119 35.48 -24.38 -15.37
C GLY A 119 34.44 -24.87 -14.34
N THR A 120 33.26 -24.26 -14.34
CA THR A 120 32.21 -24.51 -13.33
C THR A 120 31.15 -25.48 -13.84
N ILE A 121 30.78 -26.50 -13.07
CA ILE A 121 29.62 -27.34 -13.37
C ILE A 121 28.57 -27.11 -12.29
N GLU A 122 27.42 -26.59 -12.71
CA GLU A 122 26.23 -26.45 -11.88
C GLU A 122 25.24 -27.57 -12.27
N LEU A 123 24.99 -28.51 -11.37
CA LEU A 123 24.03 -29.59 -11.58
C LEU A 123 22.79 -29.31 -10.76
N ASN A 124 21.76 -28.70 -11.35
CA ASN A 124 20.43 -28.46 -10.77
C ASN A 124 19.46 -29.64 -10.99
N GLY A 125 19.67 -30.42 -12.04
CA GLY A 125 18.82 -31.54 -12.47
C GLY A 125 19.25 -32.90 -11.92
N THR A 126 19.30 -33.93 -12.77
CA THR A 126 19.74 -35.28 -12.38
C THR A 126 20.88 -35.75 -13.25
N ALA A 127 21.99 -36.18 -12.64
CA ALA A 127 23.10 -36.85 -13.31
C ALA A 127 23.14 -38.32 -12.89
N SER A 128 22.88 -39.22 -13.85
CA SER A 128 22.92 -40.66 -13.61
C SER A 128 23.96 -41.34 -14.48
N GLY A 129 24.73 -42.25 -13.88
CA GLY A 129 25.56 -43.17 -14.64
C GLY A 129 24.72 -44.10 -15.54
N GLY A 130 25.31 -44.52 -16.66
CA GLY A 130 24.72 -45.48 -17.58
C GLY A 130 24.82 -46.90 -17.04
N VAL A 131 23.93 -47.79 -17.50
CA VAL A 131 23.94 -49.20 -17.10
C VAL A 131 25.02 -49.97 -17.88
N GLY A 132 25.71 -50.88 -17.20
CA GLY A 132 26.69 -51.77 -17.85
C GLY A 132 26.06 -52.75 -18.86
N GLY A 133 26.85 -53.16 -19.84
CA GLY A 133 26.45 -54.10 -20.88
C GLY A 133 26.48 -55.56 -20.41
N SER A 134 25.69 -56.41 -21.05
CA SER A 134 25.65 -57.84 -20.70
C SER A 134 26.77 -58.64 -21.35
N GLY A 135 27.30 -59.63 -20.62
CA GLY A 135 28.35 -60.55 -21.09
C GLY A 135 28.58 -61.71 -20.14
N GLU A 136 29.66 -62.47 -20.29
CA GLU A 136 30.04 -63.51 -19.33
C GLU A 136 30.30 -62.93 -17.94
N THR A 137 30.94 -61.77 -17.83
CA THR A 137 31.20 -61.07 -16.55
C THR A 137 30.21 -59.93 -16.24
N GLY A 138 29.54 -59.39 -17.25
CA GLY A 138 28.78 -58.13 -17.14
C GLY A 138 29.70 -56.91 -17.01
N GLY A 139 29.27 -55.76 -17.53
CA GLY A 139 30.00 -54.50 -17.40
C GLY A 139 29.59 -53.72 -16.15
N VAL A 140 30.51 -52.95 -15.57
CA VAL A 140 30.19 -52.05 -14.44
C VAL A 140 29.28 -50.90 -14.85
N GLY A 141 28.46 -50.41 -13.93
CA GLY A 141 27.69 -49.18 -14.13
C GLY A 141 28.57 -47.94 -14.09
N GLY A 142 28.16 -46.88 -14.79
CA GLY A 142 28.90 -45.61 -14.82
C GLY A 142 28.70 -44.78 -13.54
N SER A 143 29.56 -43.79 -13.31
CA SER A 143 29.39 -42.84 -12.20
C SER A 143 28.29 -41.82 -12.50
N GLY A 144 27.63 -41.28 -11.47
CA GLY A 144 26.71 -40.15 -11.65
C GLY A 144 27.46 -38.89 -12.07
N VAL A 145 28.38 -38.45 -11.21
CA VAL A 145 29.39 -37.43 -11.53
C VAL A 145 30.78 -37.99 -11.24
N GLU A 146 31.64 -37.89 -12.24
CA GLU A 146 33.06 -38.21 -12.14
C GLU A 146 33.88 -36.93 -12.31
N ASN A 147 34.52 -36.48 -11.23
CA ASN A 147 35.33 -35.27 -11.24
C ASN A 147 36.81 -35.61 -11.03
N SER A 148 37.58 -35.49 -12.10
CA SER A 148 39.05 -35.55 -12.07
C SER A 148 39.71 -34.20 -12.34
N GLY A 149 38.91 -33.20 -12.72
CA GLY A 149 39.31 -31.81 -12.91
C GLY A 149 39.45 -31.03 -11.60
N ILE A 150 39.96 -29.81 -11.72
CA ILE A 150 40.15 -28.88 -10.58
C ILE A 150 39.16 -27.71 -10.60
N GLY A 151 38.15 -27.78 -11.47
CA GLY A 151 37.07 -26.79 -11.56
C GLY A 151 36.07 -26.88 -10.42
N THR A 152 35.18 -25.89 -10.34
CA THR A 152 34.13 -25.80 -9.31
C THR A 152 32.96 -26.73 -9.67
N LEU A 153 32.47 -27.51 -8.72
CA LEU A 153 31.31 -28.38 -8.90
C LEU A 153 30.23 -28.01 -7.87
N GLU A 154 29.11 -27.49 -8.36
CA GLU A 154 27.94 -27.14 -7.58
C GLU A 154 26.85 -28.21 -7.79
N LEU A 155 26.66 -29.06 -6.79
CA LEU A 155 25.71 -30.17 -6.83
C LEU A 155 24.39 -29.77 -6.19
N ASN A 156 23.52 -29.21 -7.01
CA ASN A 156 22.18 -28.75 -6.65
C ASN A 156 21.10 -29.81 -7.00
N GLY A 157 21.47 -30.94 -7.57
CA GLY A 157 20.57 -31.91 -8.17
C GLY A 157 20.73 -33.30 -7.57
N THR A 158 20.11 -34.30 -8.22
CA THR A 158 20.25 -35.71 -7.82
C THR A 158 21.43 -36.34 -8.56
N VAL A 159 22.31 -37.03 -7.82
CA VAL A 159 23.42 -37.78 -8.41
C VAL A 159 23.33 -39.26 -8.05
N SER A 160 23.31 -40.13 -9.06
CA SER A 160 23.26 -41.58 -8.89
C SER A 160 24.22 -42.31 -9.80
N GLY A 161 24.89 -43.35 -9.29
CA GLY A 161 25.60 -44.31 -10.13
C GLY A 161 24.63 -45.15 -10.96
N GLY A 162 25.11 -45.66 -12.10
CA GLY A 162 24.36 -46.61 -12.92
C GLY A 162 24.44 -48.04 -12.38
N ASP A 163 23.49 -48.88 -12.74
CA ASP A 163 23.52 -50.30 -12.38
C ASP A 163 24.54 -51.07 -13.22
N GLY A 164 25.07 -52.18 -12.69
CA GLY A 164 25.91 -53.09 -13.47
C GLY A 164 25.11 -53.98 -14.44
N GLY A 165 25.74 -54.37 -15.53
CA GLY A 165 25.17 -55.25 -16.55
C GLY A 165 25.07 -56.71 -16.09
N LEU A 166 24.20 -57.47 -16.75
CA LEU A 166 23.98 -58.88 -16.41
C LEU A 166 25.12 -59.78 -16.91
N ASN A 167 25.61 -60.65 -16.01
CA ASN A 167 26.55 -61.70 -16.34
C ASN A 167 25.83 -62.95 -16.92
N SER A 168 26.58 -63.97 -17.35
CA SER A 168 26.00 -65.20 -17.94
C SER A 168 25.15 -66.05 -16.96
N GLU A 169 25.24 -65.77 -15.66
CA GLU A 169 24.45 -66.40 -14.60
C GLU A 169 23.19 -65.59 -14.23
N GLY A 170 23.02 -64.40 -14.81
CA GLY A 170 21.89 -63.50 -14.57
C GLY A 170 22.04 -62.57 -13.36
N GLU A 171 23.26 -62.43 -12.81
CA GLU A 171 23.58 -61.48 -11.74
C GLU A 171 24.05 -60.13 -12.32
N THR A 172 23.77 -59.02 -11.64
CA THR A 172 24.25 -57.68 -12.02
C THR A 172 25.70 -57.48 -11.56
N ALA A 173 26.55 -56.95 -12.43
CA ALA A 173 27.89 -56.47 -12.06
C ALA A 173 27.81 -55.28 -11.08
N GLU A 174 28.97 -54.76 -10.64
CA GLU A 174 29.04 -53.64 -9.69
C GLU A 174 28.32 -52.39 -10.23
N SER A 175 27.48 -51.78 -9.39
CA SER A 175 26.89 -50.47 -9.65
C SER A 175 27.95 -49.39 -9.55
N GLY A 176 27.83 -48.33 -10.33
CA GLY A 176 28.68 -47.15 -10.23
C GLY A 176 28.45 -46.37 -8.93
N THR A 177 29.36 -45.45 -8.65
CA THR A 177 29.27 -44.53 -7.50
C THR A 177 28.48 -43.26 -7.86
N SER A 178 27.77 -42.68 -6.87
CA SER A 178 27.13 -41.38 -7.04
C SER A 178 28.16 -40.26 -7.26
N LEU A 179 29.14 -40.13 -6.36
CA LEU A 179 30.23 -39.17 -6.46
C LEU A 179 31.56 -39.91 -6.42
N SER A 180 32.48 -39.54 -7.31
CA SER A 180 33.84 -40.10 -7.36
C SER A 180 34.86 -38.98 -7.58
N GLY A 181 35.97 -39.04 -6.84
CA GLY A 181 37.06 -38.07 -6.88
C GLY A 181 37.06 -37.04 -5.74
N THR A 182 37.98 -36.09 -5.81
CA THR A 182 38.06 -34.94 -4.88
C THR A 182 37.11 -33.85 -5.35
N ILE A 183 36.28 -33.35 -4.43
CA ILE A 183 35.30 -32.29 -4.71
C ILE A 183 35.60 -31.10 -3.79
N ALA A 184 35.69 -29.91 -4.38
CA ALA A 184 35.91 -28.65 -3.67
C ALA A 184 34.58 -27.88 -3.54
N TYR A 185 34.12 -27.66 -2.31
CA TYR A 185 32.93 -26.82 -2.05
C TYR A 185 33.32 -25.37 -1.75
N SER A 186 32.52 -24.42 -2.23
CA SER A 186 32.71 -22.98 -2.01
C SER A 186 32.33 -22.54 -0.59
N VAL A 187 32.99 -21.49 -0.12
CA VAL A 187 32.63 -20.77 1.10
C VAL A 187 31.93 -19.47 0.69
N LEU A 188 30.71 -19.25 1.19
CA LEU A 188 29.86 -18.14 0.79
C LEU A 188 29.81 -17.05 1.87
N GLU A 189 29.83 -15.80 1.43
CA GLU A 189 29.59 -14.63 2.28
C GLU A 189 28.09 -14.41 2.46
N SER A 190 27.47 -15.19 3.35
CA SER A 190 26.04 -15.05 3.67
C SER A 190 25.81 -15.10 5.17
N GLY A 191 25.09 -14.10 5.73
CA GLY A 191 24.76 -14.01 7.15
C GLY A 191 25.77 -13.25 8.04
N LEU A 192 26.77 -12.60 7.43
CA LEU A 192 27.87 -11.91 8.10
C LEU A 192 27.63 -10.40 8.25
N THR A 193 26.59 -9.98 8.99
CA THR A 193 26.39 -8.54 9.28
C THR A 193 27.65 -7.97 9.92
N GLY A 194 28.32 -6.99 9.29
CA GLY A 194 29.54 -6.32 9.77
C GLY A 194 30.87 -7.12 9.70
N LEU A 195 30.86 -8.32 9.13
CA LEU A 195 32.05 -9.15 8.83
C LEU A 195 32.09 -9.54 7.34
N LYS A 196 33.25 -10.00 6.85
CA LYS A 196 33.41 -10.59 5.51
C LYS A 196 34.53 -11.64 5.49
N LEU A 197 34.63 -12.44 4.43
CA LEU A 197 35.77 -13.35 4.24
C LEU A 197 37.00 -12.52 3.86
N ALA A 198 38.14 -12.84 4.46
CA ALA A 198 39.41 -12.25 4.07
C ALA A 198 39.91 -12.73 2.70
N ASN A 199 39.41 -13.89 2.23
CA ASN A 199 39.70 -14.43 0.90
C ASN A 199 38.48 -15.17 0.32
N SER A 200 37.92 -14.62 -0.75
CA SER A 200 36.71 -15.10 -1.42
C SER A 200 36.89 -16.42 -2.18
N ALA A 201 38.13 -16.87 -2.42
CA ALA A 201 38.43 -18.11 -3.15
C ALA A 201 38.69 -19.32 -2.24
N THR A 202 38.16 -19.29 -1.01
CA THR A 202 38.40 -20.39 -0.06
C THR A 202 37.47 -21.56 -0.39
N THR A 203 38.04 -22.72 -0.68
CA THR A 203 37.30 -23.97 -0.87
C THR A 203 37.60 -24.95 0.26
N VAL A 204 36.66 -25.87 0.48
CA VAL A 204 36.86 -27.01 1.38
C VAL A 204 36.82 -28.29 0.55
N GLU A 205 37.96 -28.98 0.51
CA GLU A 205 38.10 -30.25 -0.20
C GLU A 205 37.46 -31.38 0.59
N THR A 206 36.71 -32.20 -0.12
CA THR A 206 36.09 -33.40 0.43
C THR A 206 36.41 -34.62 -0.43
N GLU A 207 36.49 -35.76 0.25
CA GLU A 207 36.51 -37.07 -0.37
C GLU A 207 35.30 -37.84 0.16
N ASN A 208 34.42 -38.29 -0.73
CA ASN A 208 33.16 -38.94 -0.38
C ASN A 208 32.27 -38.11 0.59
N GLY A 209 32.30 -36.77 0.48
CA GLY A 209 31.49 -35.86 1.31
C GLY A 209 32.05 -35.57 2.72
N LEU A 210 33.29 -35.98 3.01
CA LEU A 210 33.97 -35.68 4.27
C LEU A 210 35.19 -34.80 4.02
N VAL A 211 35.38 -33.79 4.85
CA VAL A 211 36.53 -32.87 4.78
C VAL A 211 37.85 -33.63 4.96
N THR A 212 38.77 -33.47 4.01
CA THR A 212 40.00 -34.26 3.92
C THR A 212 41.04 -33.87 4.97
N ASP A 213 41.18 -32.59 5.31
CA ASP A 213 42.07 -32.04 6.35
C ASP A 213 41.50 -30.75 6.97
N ASN A 214 42.03 -30.31 8.12
CA ASN A 214 41.56 -29.08 8.76
C ASN A 214 41.76 -27.87 7.83
N THR A 215 40.67 -27.12 7.59
CA THR A 215 40.69 -25.93 6.72
C THR A 215 40.46 -24.67 7.54
N GLU A 216 41.38 -23.71 7.46
CA GLU A 216 41.26 -22.41 8.13
C GLU A 216 40.65 -21.37 7.18
N ILE A 217 39.63 -20.67 7.68
CA ILE A 217 38.89 -19.64 6.97
C ILE A 217 38.99 -18.38 7.82
N THR A 218 39.47 -17.27 7.26
CA THR A 218 39.67 -16.02 8.01
C THR A 218 38.54 -15.05 7.72
N LEU A 219 37.89 -14.56 8.78
CA LEU A 219 36.91 -13.47 8.74
C LEU A 219 37.56 -12.16 9.16
N GLU A 220 37.20 -11.07 8.50
CA GLU A 220 37.63 -9.71 8.84
C GLU A 220 36.45 -8.78 9.08
N CYS A 221 36.65 -7.75 9.91
CA CYS A 221 35.63 -6.78 10.25
C CYS A 221 35.70 -5.59 9.30
N THR A 222 34.66 -5.40 8.49
CA THR A 222 34.62 -4.40 7.42
C THR A 222 34.60 -2.97 7.99
N TYR A 223 33.75 -2.71 9.00
CA TYR A 223 33.58 -1.38 9.60
C TYR A 223 33.95 -1.40 11.09
N THR A 224 35.24 -1.32 11.38
CA THR A 224 35.76 -1.39 12.77
C THR A 224 35.30 -0.23 13.65
N THR A 225 34.75 0.84 13.10
CA THR A 225 34.11 1.96 13.82
C THR A 225 32.74 1.58 14.38
N LEU A 226 32.00 0.72 13.66
CA LEU A 226 30.64 0.27 13.96
C LEU A 226 30.60 -1.07 14.70
N TYR A 227 31.51 -1.98 14.37
CA TYR A 227 31.50 -3.37 14.80
C TYR A 227 32.76 -3.76 15.56
N ASN A 228 32.70 -4.91 16.23
CA ASN A 228 33.84 -5.57 16.86
C ASN A 228 33.76 -7.10 16.68
N MET A 229 34.87 -7.81 16.82
CA MET A 229 34.92 -9.27 16.60
C MET A 229 34.56 -10.11 17.85
N ALA A 230 34.15 -9.47 18.95
CA ALA A 230 34.03 -10.13 20.25
C ALA A 230 32.79 -11.03 20.43
N ALA A 231 32.00 -11.22 19.38
CA ALA A 231 30.72 -11.93 19.44
C ALA A 231 30.80 -13.35 18.87
N SER A 232 29.68 -14.07 18.84
CA SER A 232 29.62 -15.46 18.39
C SER A 232 29.44 -15.58 16.86
N VAL A 233 30.20 -16.50 16.25
CA VAL A 233 30.05 -16.92 14.85
C VAL A 233 29.59 -18.38 14.81
N THR A 234 28.58 -18.68 13.99
CA THR A 234 28.09 -20.05 13.73
C THR A 234 28.32 -20.44 12.27
N VAL A 235 28.51 -21.73 12.01
CA VAL A 235 28.74 -22.30 10.67
C VAL A 235 27.52 -23.09 10.20
N GLY A 236 27.10 -22.88 8.96
CA GLY A 236 26.04 -23.64 8.30
C GLY A 236 26.50 -24.25 6.97
N ILE A 237 25.75 -25.24 6.51
CA ILE A 237 25.88 -25.85 5.18
C ILE A 237 24.64 -25.43 4.40
N TYR A 238 24.87 -24.62 3.37
CA TYR A 238 23.85 -24.18 2.42
C TYR A 238 23.68 -25.22 1.32
N ASN A 239 22.44 -25.62 1.11
CA ASN A 239 22.03 -26.46 0.00
C ASN A 239 21.24 -25.59 -1.00
N SER A 240 21.87 -25.27 -2.13
CA SER A 240 21.31 -24.42 -3.18
C SER A 240 20.04 -24.99 -3.80
N SER A 241 19.89 -26.31 -3.87
CA SER A 241 18.69 -27.01 -4.36
C SER A 241 17.44 -26.68 -3.57
N THR A 242 17.58 -26.64 -2.24
CA THR A 242 16.47 -26.47 -1.30
C THR A 242 16.37 -25.03 -0.79
N GLY A 243 17.39 -24.21 -1.04
CA GLY A 243 17.55 -22.89 -0.45
C GLY A 243 17.71 -22.92 1.08
N THR A 244 17.98 -24.09 1.67
CA THR A 244 18.05 -24.25 3.13
C THR A 244 19.48 -24.25 3.64
N THR A 245 19.68 -23.59 4.79
CA THR A 245 20.93 -23.67 5.55
C THR A 245 20.73 -24.59 6.75
N THR A 246 21.52 -25.65 6.85
CA THR A 246 21.56 -26.52 8.02
C THR A 246 22.75 -26.16 8.90
N ALA A 247 22.57 -26.09 10.21
CA ALA A 247 23.68 -25.78 11.11
C ALA A 247 24.68 -26.95 11.14
N LEU A 248 25.96 -26.66 10.90
CA LEU A 248 27.02 -27.61 11.18
C LEU A 248 27.18 -27.73 12.70
N ASP A 249 27.30 -28.95 13.22
CA ASP A 249 27.50 -29.14 14.66
C ASP A 249 28.77 -28.41 15.12
N SER A 250 28.67 -27.68 16.22
CA SER A 250 29.77 -26.97 16.87
C SER A 250 30.98 -27.85 17.20
N SER A 251 30.85 -29.18 17.23
CA SER A 251 31.99 -30.08 17.38
C SER A 251 32.89 -30.16 16.15
N TYR A 252 32.43 -29.73 14.97
CA TYR A 252 33.15 -29.81 13.70
C TYR A 252 33.86 -28.51 13.29
N TYR A 253 33.77 -27.45 14.11
CA TYR A 253 34.50 -26.21 13.84
C TYR A 253 34.90 -25.47 15.12
N THR A 254 35.84 -24.52 14.98
CA THR A 254 36.20 -23.59 16.06
C THR A 254 36.24 -22.16 15.53
N TYR A 255 35.97 -21.15 16.39
CA TYR A 255 36.09 -19.73 16.05
C TYR A 255 36.97 -19.00 17.07
N ASN A 256 37.97 -18.28 16.59
CA ASN A 256 38.82 -17.41 17.40
C ASN A 256 38.45 -15.94 17.16
N SER A 257 37.72 -15.35 18.10
CA SER A 257 37.26 -13.95 18.06
C SER A 257 38.39 -12.91 18.09
N THR A 258 39.62 -13.30 18.46
CA THR A 258 40.79 -12.40 18.44
C THR A 258 41.42 -12.32 17.06
N THR A 259 41.44 -13.44 16.32
CA THR A 259 42.10 -13.53 15.01
C THR A 259 41.11 -13.58 13.84
N GLY A 260 39.82 -13.78 14.09
CA GLY A 260 38.79 -13.96 13.07
C GLY A 260 38.80 -15.32 12.39
N VAL A 261 39.62 -16.26 12.86
CA VAL A 261 39.81 -17.54 12.19
C VAL A 261 38.72 -18.52 12.61
N VAL A 262 37.99 -19.05 11.62
CA VAL A 262 37.14 -20.23 11.73
C VAL A 262 37.90 -21.43 11.16
N THR A 263 38.04 -22.49 11.94
CA THR A 263 38.67 -23.75 11.47
C THR A 263 37.59 -24.81 11.29
N ILE A 264 37.38 -25.30 10.07
CA ILE A 264 36.57 -26.50 9.79
C ILE A 264 37.45 -27.72 10.01
N LEU A 265 37.02 -28.63 10.86
CA LEU A 265 37.81 -29.78 11.26
C LEU A 265 37.73 -30.91 10.23
N LYS A 266 38.81 -31.68 10.12
CA LYS A 266 38.85 -32.94 9.36
C LYS A 266 37.68 -33.85 9.74
N ASP A 267 37.17 -34.60 8.76
CA ASP A 267 36.02 -35.50 8.87
C ASP A 267 34.67 -34.78 9.11
N ALA A 268 34.62 -33.45 8.99
CA ALA A 268 33.34 -32.73 8.97
C ALA A 268 32.50 -33.17 7.75
N PRO A 269 31.20 -33.45 7.93
CA PRO A 269 30.32 -33.78 6.81
C PRO A 269 29.97 -32.50 6.05
N VAL A 270 30.50 -32.36 4.84
CA VAL A 270 30.25 -31.19 3.98
C VAL A 270 29.78 -31.70 2.63
N THR A 271 28.52 -31.40 2.31
CA THR A 271 27.84 -31.85 1.09
C THR A 271 27.20 -30.67 0.34
N GLY A 272 27.70 -29.46 0.58
CA GLY A 272 27.18 -28.20 0.07
C GLY A 272 28.06 -27.04 0.48
N SER A 273 27.72 -25.83 0.06
CA SER A 273 28.53 -24.63 0.33
C SER A 273 28.49 -24.24 1.81
N ILE A 274 29.60 -23.71 2.31
CA ILE A 274 29.71 -23.31 3.72
C ILE A 274 29.28 -21.85 3.88
N VAL A 275 28.45 -21.55 4.88
CA VAL A 275 27.96 -20.20 5.21
C VAL A 275 28.21 -19.84 6.68
N PHE A 276 28.29 -18.55 7.00
CA PHE A 276 28.59 -18.08 8.36
C PHE A 276 27.58 -17.06 8.88
N THR A 277 27.11 -17.23 10.11
CA THR A 277 26.24 -16.22 10.74
C THR A 277 26.93 -15.59 11.94
N ALA A 278 26.90 -14.25 12.02
CA ALA A 278 27.48 -13.49 13.14
C ALA A 278 26.40 -12.75 13.92
N ALA A 279 26.41 -12.85 15.25
CA ALA A 279 25.44 -12.18 16.12
C ALA A 279 26.14 -11.44 17.27
N GLY A 280 25.66 -10.23 17.62
CA GLY A 280 26.13 -9.47 18.78
C GLY A 280 27.39 -8.62 18.56
N ILE A 281 27.80 -8.39 17.31
CA ILE A 281 29.03 -7.64 17.00
C ILE A 281 28.86 -6.11 16.95
N LYS A 282 27.63 -5.59 17.00
CA LYS A 282 27.32 -4.15 16.96
C LYS A 282 27.86 -3.43 18.21
N LYS A 283 28.57 -2.31 18.02
CA LYS A 283 28.92 -1.40 19.14
C LYS A 283 27.66 -0.67 19.63
N THR A 284 27.68 -0.22 20.88
CA THR A 284 26.55 0.52 21.49
C THR A 284 26.95 1.97 21.80
N GLY A 285 25.97 2.88 21.75
CA GLY A 285 26.18 4.32 21.98
C GLY A 285 26.59 5.09 20.73
N THR A 286 27.20 6.26 20.92
CA THR A 286 27.62 7.17 19.85
C THR A 286 28.69 6.53 18.96
N VAL A 287 28.43 6.48 17.65
CA VAL A 287 29.39 5.97 16.66
C VAL A 287 30.03 7.12 15.86
N ASN A 288 31.32 6.96 15.56
CA ASN A 288 32.10 7.97 14.85
C ASN A 288 32.39 7.49 13.44
N ILE A 289 31.95 8.26 12.46
CA ILE A 289 31.94 7.87 11.05
C ILE A 289 32.89 8.76 10.26
N THR A 290 33.62 8.14 9.34
CA THR A 290 34.63 8.81 8.51
C THR A 290 34.41 8.69 7.02
N THR A 291 33.62 7.71 6.56
CA THR A 291 33.31 7.46 5.15
C THR A 291 31.80 7.37 4.88
N GLU A 292 31.40 7.37 3.60
CA GLU A 292 30.01 7.19 3.16
C GLU A 292 29.48 5.80 3.53
N ASP A 293 30.21 4.74 3.17
CA ASP A 293 29.83 3.36 3.46
C ASP A 293 29.55 3.13 4.95
N GLU A 294 30.37 3.74 5.83
CA GLU A 294 30.18 3.66 7.27
C GLU A 294 28.90 4.39 7.73
N LEU A 295 28.49 5.46 7.04
CA LEU A 295 27.24 6.17 7.35
C LEU A 295 26.03 5.35 6.92
N ILE A 296 26.05 4.78 5.72
CA ILE A 296 24.97 3.95 5.18
C ILE A 296 24.77 2.73 6.06
N GLU A 297 25.86 2.00 6.33
CA GLU A 297 25.85 0.83 7.19
C GLU A 297 25.29 1.16 8.58
N ALA A 298 25.67 2.31 9.17
CA ALA A 298 25.14 2.74 10.47
C ALA A 298 23.62 2.98 10.43
N LEU A 299 23.13 3.63 9.39
CA LEU A 299 21.71 3.96 9.26
C LEU A 299 20.86 2.71 9.03
N GLU A 300 21.27 1.81 8.13
CA GLU A 300 20.59 0.54 7.86
C GLU A 300 20.54 -0.37 9.07
N ASN A 301 21.58 -0.32 9.91
CA ASN A 301 21.67 -1.16 11.11
C ASN A 301 21.04 -0.55 12.36
N GLY A 302 20.37 0.60 12.23
CA GLY A 302 19.56 1.22 13.28
C GLY A 302 20.33 2.02 14.32
N PHE A 303 21.54 2.52 13.99
CA PHE A 303 22.25 3.42 14.89
C PHE A 303 21.56 4.79 14.95
N THR A 304 21.30 5.29 16.16
CA THR A 304 20.49 6.51 16.38
C THR A 304 21.31 7.74 16.76
N ASP A 305 22.58 7.58 17.16
CA ASP A 305 23.48 8.68 17.54
C ASP A 305 24.80 8.57 16.75
N ILE A 306 24.89 9.34 15.68
CA ILE A 306 25.95 9.26 14.68
C ILE A 306 26.73 10.58 14.63
N VAL A 307 28.06 10.50 14.73
CA VAL A 307 28.96 11.66 14.60
C VAL A 307 29.80 11.53 13.34
N ILE A 308 29.64 12.47 12.42
CA ILE A 308 30.47 12.58 11.22
C ILE A 308 31.77 13.30 11.56
N ASN A 309 32.85 12.51 11.66
CA ASN A 309 34.21 12.98 11.93
C ASN A 309 35.12 12.97 10.69
N GLY A 310 34.66 12.40 9.57
CA GLY A 310 35.28 12.54 8.24
C GLY A 310 34.61 13.61 7.40
N SER A 311 35.22 14.00 6.28
CA SER A 311 34.49 14.71 5.22
C SER A 311 34.05 13.68 4.20
N ILE A 312 32.74 13.55 4.03
CA ILE A 312 32.11 12.46 3.29
C ILE A 312 31.54 13.05 2.00
N SER A 313 31.76 12.35 0.89
CA SER A 313 31.02 12.56 -0.36
C SER A 313 29.91 11.54 -0.40
N ILE A 314 28.71 11.89 -0.85
CA ILE A 314 27.55 11.01 -0.97
C ILE A 314 27.18 10.93 -2.44
N ASP A 315 27.41 9.78 -3.06
CA ASP A 315 27.10 9.55 -4.47
C ASP A 315 25.93 8.58 -4.71
N GLU A 316 25.36 8.03 -3.64
CA GLU A 316 24.13 7.22 -3.68
C GLU A 316 23.02 7.75 -2.75
N ALA A 317 21.95 6.96 -2.58
CA ALA A 317 20.77 7.36 -1.81
C ALA A 317 20.93 7.04 -0.32
N VAL A 318 20.95 8.08 0.52
CA VAL A 318 21.06 7.95 1.98
C VAL A 318 19.82 8.54 2.65
N THR A 319 19.21 7.79 3.57
CA THR A 319 18.05 8.26 4.34
C THR A 319 18.33 8.24 5.84
N VAL A 320 18.17 9.39 6.50
CA VAL A 320 18.19 9.51 7.96
C VAL A 320 16.77 9.28 8.51
N PRO A 321 16.52 8.20 9.27
CA PRO A 321 15.21 7.90 9.84
C PRO A 321 14.77 8.91 10.91
N ASN A 322 13.46 8.91 11.23
CA ASN A 322 12.95 9.65 12.37
C ASN A 322 13.54 9.09 13.68
N GLY A 323 13.86 9.96 14.64
CA GLY A 323 14.52 9.59 15.89
C GLY A 323 16.05 9.44 15.82
N THR A 324 16.65 9.52 14.63
CA THR A 324 18.11 9.49 14.45
C THR A 324 18.71 10.90 14.45
N THR A 325 19.84 11.07 15.14
CA THR A 325 20.64 12.30 15.15
C THR A 325 21.97 12.08 14.43
N VAL A 326 22.25 12.91 13.42
CA VAL A 326 23.53 12.98 12.71
C VAL A 326 24.21 14.30 13.03
N SER A 327 25.30 14.25 13.79
CA SER A 327 26.08 15.42 14.20
C SER A 327 27.32 15.57 13.33
N ILE A 328 27.43 16.66 12.58
CA ILE A 328 28.60 16.93 11.72
C ILE A 328 29.64 17.74 12.51
N ALA A 329 30.82 17.14 12.73
CA ALA A 329 31.88 17.78 13.49
C ALA A 329 32.43 19.04 12.80
N GLY A 330 32.92 20.00 13.59
CA GLY A 330 33.48 21.24 13.08
C GLY A 330 34.59 21.02 12.04
N GLY A 331 34.53 21.77 10.94
CA GLY A 331 35.47 21.64 9.82
C GLY A 331 35.39 20.31 9.07
N LYS A 332 34.25 19.60 9.17
CA LYS A 332 33.90 18.46 8.32
C LYS A 332 32.73 18.82 7.43
N THR A 333 32.61 18.10 6.31
CA THR A 333 31.59 18.38 5.30
C THR A 333 30.94 17.09 4.84
N ILE A 334 29.61 17.09 4.73
CA ILE A 334 28.87 16.15 3.89
C ILE A 334 28.67 16.82 2.52
N THR A 335 29.18 16.20 1.46
CA THR A 335 29.00 16.67 0.08
C THR A 335 28.12 15.70 -0.67
N VAL A 336 26.92 16.09 -1.08
CA VAL A 336 26.09 15.26 -1.98
C VAL A 336 26.56 15.49 -3.41
N ALA A 337 27.21 14.48 -3.99
CA ALA A 337 27.78 14.45 -5.32
C ALA A 337 26.71 14.19 -6.40
N ASP A 338 27.13 14.21 -7.66
CA ASP A 338 26.26 13.92 -8.81
C ASP A 338 25.66 12.50 -8.69
N GLY A 339 24.36 12.35 -8.91
CA GLY A 339 23.63 11.09 -8.71
C GLY A 339 23.26 10.76 -7.25
N GLY A 340 23.90 11.42 -6.28
CA GLY A 340 23.62 11.23 -4.85
C GLY A 340 22.32 11.90 -4.39
N SER A 341 21.66 11.27 -3.41
CA SER A 341 20.48 11.85 -2.76
C SER A 341 20.51 11.66 -1.25
N PHE A 342 20.22 12.72 -0.50
CA PHE A 342 20.20 12.68 0.96
C PHE A 342 18.82 13.08 1.49
N SER A 343 18.13 12.15 2.13
CA SER A 343 16.80 12.35 2.70
C SER A 343 16.90 12.46 4.23
N ASN A 344 16.40 13.56 4.80
CA ASN A 344 16.40 13.77 6.24
C ASN A 344 14.99 13.78 6.83
N ASN A 345 14.68 12.74 7.62
CA ASN A 345 13.47 12.68 8.46
C ASN A 345 13.78 12.84 9.96
N GLY A 346 15.06 12.90 10.34
CA GLY A 346 15.53 13.03 11.73
C GLY A 346 16.11 14.41 12.03
N ALA A 347 17.25 14.44 12.73
CA ALA A 347 17.96 15.67 13.07
C ALA A 347 19.39 15.68 12.51
N ILE A 348 19.72 16.70 11.72
CA ILE A 348 21.10 17.03 11.36
C ILE A 348 21.53 18.25 12.17
N THR A 349 22.68 18.13 12.82
CA THR A 349 23.21 19.19 13.67
C THR A 349 24.73 19.31 13.58
N GLY A 350 25.30 20.20 14.38
CA GLY A 350 26.75 20.42 14.49
C GLY A 350 27.25 21.64 13.71
N GLU A 351 28.55 21.90 13.84
CA GLU A 351 29.23 23.05 13.25
C GLU A 351 29.83 22.75 11.86
N GLY A 352 29.67 21.53 11.37
CA GLY A 352 30.11 21.12 10.03
C GLY A 352 29.21 21.62 8.90
N ALA A 353 29.66 21.41 7.67
CA ALA A 353 29.01 21.90 6.46
C ALA A 353 28.25 20.78 5.70
N ILE A 354 27.23 21.21 4.96
CA ILE A 354 26.46 20.41 4.01
C ILE A 354 26.56 21.10 2.66
N THR A 355 27.03 20.38 1.65
CA THR A 355 27.23 20.91 0.29
C THR A 355 26.52 20.02 -0.71
N MET A 356 25.72 20.61 -1.59
CA MET A 356 25.15 19.91 -2.75
C MET A 356 25.94 20.32 -3.98
N ALA A 357 26.65 19.38 -4.57
CA ALA A 357 27.35 19.54 -5.83
C ALA A 357 26.36 19.48 -7.01
N ASN A 358 26.86 19.67 -8.24
CA ASN A 358 26.05 19.50 -9.44
C ASN A 358 25.44 18.09 -9.49
N GLY A 359 24.13 17.98 -9.70
CA GLY A 359 23.39 16.72 -9.74
C GLY A 359 23.07 16.11 -8.36
N GLY A 360 23.69 16.61 -7.28
CA GLY A 360 23.40 16.17 -5.92
C GLY A 360 22.11 16.79 -5.37
N SER A 361 21.36 16.01 -4.59
CA SER A 361 20.05 16.42 -4.07
C SER A 361 19.87 16.17 -2.58
N ILE A 362 19.20 17.10 -1.88
CA ILE A 362 18.75 16.90 -0.50
C ILE A 362 17.24 17.11 -0.40
N SER A 363 16.55 16.23 0.32
CA SER A 363 15.16 16.40 0.76
C SER A 363 15.07 16.43 2.28
N ASN A 364 14.59 17.54 2.84
CA ASN A 364 14.43 17.73 4.27
C ASN A 364 12.95 17.71 4.69
N LYS A 365 12.58 16.78 5.57
CA LYS A 365 11.33 16.78 6.36
C LYS A 365 11.59 16.93 7.86
N GLY A 366 12.82 16.69 8.31
CA GLY A 366 13.26 16.84 9.69
C GLY A 366 13.85 18.22 10.02
N THR A 367 14.77 18.26 10.97
CA THR A 367 15.46 19.49 11.40
C THR A 367 16.90 19.55 10.91
N ILE A 368 17.32 20.71 10.38
CA ILE A 368 18.74 21.04 10.15
C ILE A 368 19.08 22.28 10.98
N SER A 369 20.07 22.16 11.86
CA SER A 369 20.42 23.23 12.81
C SER A 369 21.93 23.46 12.90
N ASN A 370 22.34 24.72 12.97
CA ASN A 370 23.74 25.16 13.14
C ASN A 370 24.73 24.85 12.00
N ASN A 371 24.39 23.98 11.05
CA ASN A 371 25.26 23.63 9.92
C ASN A 371 25.40 24.77 8.90
N GLU A 372 26.53 24.81 8.18
CA GLU A 372 26.68 25.64 6.97
C GLU A 372 26.07 24.91 5.77
N ILE A 373 25.21 25.58 4.97
CA ILE A 373 24.56 24.97 3.80
C ILE A 373 24.98 25.69 2.51
N THR A 374 25.47 24.92 1.54
CA THR A 374 25.84 25.41 0.21
C THR A 374 25.17 24.59 -0.89
N VAL A 375 24.41 25.25 -1.77
CA VAL A 375 23.82 24.66 -2.98
C VAL A 375 24.61 25.14 -4.20
N SER A 376 25.40 24.27 -4.80
CA SER A 376 26.22 24.60 -5.97
C SER A 376 25.40 24.55 -7.26
N GLY A 377 25.88 25.17 -8.34
CA GLY A 377 25.22 25.16 -9.64
C GLY A 377 24.88 23.74 -10.13
N GLY A 378 23.60 23.50 -10.40
CA GLY A 378 23.05 22.19 -10.79
C GLY A 378 22.72 21.25 -9.62
N GLY A 379 23.08 21.60 -8.38
CA GLY A 379 22.60 20.91 -7.17
C GLY A 379 21.20 21.36 -6.78
N SER A 380 20.49 20.51 -6.01
CA SER A 380 19.12 20.78 -5.57
C SER A 380 18.91 20.60 -4.07
N PHE A 381 18.11 21.47 -3.49
CA PHE A 381 17.69 21.42 -2.08
C PHE A 381 16.18 21.56 -1.99
N THR A 382 15.51 20.60 -1.36
CA THR A 382 14.06 20.66 -1.13
C THR A 382 13.76 20.62 0.36
N ASN A 383 13.23 21.70 0.91
CA ASN A 383 12.66 21.73 2.26
C ASN A 383 11.14 21.52 2.17
N ARG A 384 10.63 20.39 2.65
CA ARG A 384 9.21 20.01 2.54
C ARG A 384 8.41 20.48 3.75
N ASN A 385 7.08 20.50 3.66
CA ASN A 385 6.20 20.79 4.78
C ASN A 385 6.55 19.93 6.02
N GLY A 386 6.67 20.58 7.19
CA GLY A 386 7.21 20.00 8.44
C GLY A 386 8.73 20.14 8.65
N GLY A 387 9.50 20.42 7.59
CA GLY A 387 10.94 20.65 7.67
C GLY A 387 11.31 22.01 8.26
N LEU A 388 12.26 22.02 9.20
CA LEU A 388 12.74 23.23 9.88
C LEU A 388 14.24 23.44 9.67
N ILE A 389 14.61 24.66 9.23
CA ILE A 389 16.01 25.06 9.06
C ILE A 389 16.32 26.28 9.93
N THR A 390 17.30 26.10 10.82
CA THR A 390 17.78 27.11 11.79
C THR A 390 19.32 27.16 11.77
N THR A 391 19.87 27.77 10.74
CA THR A 391 21.33 27.95 10.59
C THR A 391 21.76 29.34 11.04
N THR A 392 22.91 29.44 11.69
CA THR A 392 23.47 30.74 12.11
C THR A 392 24.12 31.50 10.95
N GLN A 393 24.54 30.78 9.90
CA GLN A 393 25.08 31.34 8.67
C GLN A 393 24.02 31.37 7.56
N ALA A 394 24.14 32.32 6.63
CA ALA A 394 23.28 32.41 5.46
C ALA A 394 23.49 31.20 4.52
N ILE A 395 22.41 30.69 3.95
CA ILE A 395 22.45 29.62 2.94
C ILE A 395 23.01 30.21 1.65
N LYS A 396 24.05 29.59 1.08
CA LYS A 396 24.66 30.02 -0.18
C LYS A 396 24.03 29.23 -1.33
N ASN A 397 23.31 29.89 -2.23
CA ASN A 397 22.64 29.23 -3.35
C ASN A 397 23.18 29.70 -4.71
N SER A 398 23.62 28.75 -5.53
CA SER A 398 23.86 28.91 -6.96
C SER A 398 23.18 27.82 -7.80
N GLY A 399 22.48 26.88 -7.15
CA GLY A 399 21.68 25.81 -7.75
C GLY A 399 20.18 26.07 -7.60
N THR A 400 19.41 25.04 -7.26
CA THR A 400 17.95 25.14 -7.07
C THR A 400 17.55 24.88 -5.63
N ILE A 401 16.85 25.83 -5.01
CA ILE A 401 16.17 25.63 -3.72
C ILE A 401 14.66 25.61 -3.96
N LEU A 402 13.98 24.56 -3.49
CA LEU A 402 12.53 24.49 -3.38
C LEU A 402 12.16 24.53 -1.89
N ASN A 403 11.33 25.49 -1.49
CA ASN A 403 10.86 25.60 -0.11
C ASN A 403 9.34 25.55 0.00
N ASP A 404 8.89 24.52 0.72
CA ASP A 404 7.53 24.24 1.19
C ASP A 404 7.49 24.07 2.74
N GLY A 405 8.65 24.15 3.41
CA GLY A 405 8.78 24.13 4.87
C GLY A 405 9.15 25.49 5.47
N SER A 406 9.73 25.49 6.68
CA SER A 406 10.18 26.72 7.36
C SER A 406 11.70 26.90 7.27
N ILE A 407 12.13 28.02 6.67
CA ILE A 407 13.52 28.48 6.68
C ILE A 407 13.58 29.81 7.40
N THR A 408 14.26 29.84 8.55
CA THR A 408 14.45 31.07 9.32
C THR A 408 15.74 31.80 8.97
N SER A 409 16.65 31.14 8.25
CA SER A 409 17.93 31.68 7.79
C SER A 409 17.79 32.50 6.50
N SER A 410 18.63 33.53 6.33
CA SER A 410 18.71 34.27 5.06
C SER A 410 19.36 33.45 3.94
N ILE A 411 18.96 33.66 2.68
CA ILE A 411 19.57 33.04 1.50
C ILE A 411 20.34 34.09 0.67
N THR A 412 21.62 33.83 0.41
CA THR A 412 22.40 34.56 -0.59
C THR A 412 22.29 33.84 -1.94
N ASN A 413 21.56 34.41 -2.89
CA ASN A 413 21.13 33.71 -4.11
C ASN A 413 21.80 34.22 -5.40
N SER A 414 22.40 33.30 -6.16
CA SER A 414 22.78 33.48 -7.56
C SER A 414 22.21 32.38 -8.48
N GLY A 415 21.35 31.50 -7.94
CA GLY A 415 20.65 30.42 -8.65
C GLY A 415 19.13 30.62 -8.62
N THR A 416 18.39 29.52 -8.56
CA THR A 416 16.92 29.50 -8.51
C THR A 416 16.45 29.24 -7.07
N VAL A 417 15.49 30.04 -6.60
CA VAL A 417 14.75 29.80 -5.36
C VAL A 417 13.27 29.82 -5.69
N ASN A 418 12.61 28.67 -5.53
CA ASN A 418 11.18 28.48 -5.70
C ASN A 418 10.55 28.38 -4.31
N GLN A 419 9.69 29.34 -3.98
CA GLN A 419 8.92 29.32 -2.74
C GLN A 419 7.47 28.95 -3.08
N VAL A 420 6.93 27.96 -2.38
CA VAL A 420 5.52 27.61 -2.48
C VAL A 420 4.71 28.59 -1.61
N ASP A 421 3.57 29.05 -2.11
CA ASP A 421 2.68 30.00 -1.43
C ASP A 421 2.19 29.43 -0.07
N GLY A 422 2.24 30.24 1.00
CA GLY A 422 1.92 29.84 2.38
C GLY A 422 3.12 29.49 3.29
N ALA A 423 4.35 29.38 2.76
CA ALA A 423 5.55 29.25 3.60
C ALA A 423 5.96 30.60 4.23
N ALA A 424 6.53 30.59 5.45
CA ALA A 424 7.01 31.80 6.12
C ALA A 424 7.97 32.62 5.23
N GLU A 425 7.86 33.96 5.23
CA GLU A 425 8.68 34.82 4.36
C GLU A 425 10.19 34.56 4.57
N ILE A 426 10.88 34.18 3.50
CA ILE A 426 12.33 33.98 3.49
C ILE A 426 13.01 35.25 3.02
N THR A 427 14.01 35.72 3.76
CA THR A 427 14.85 36.83 3.29
C THR A 427 15.85 36.32 2.24
N VAL A 428 15.62 36.64 0.96
CA VAL A 428 16.50 36.30 -0.17
C VAL A 428 17.20 37.56 -0.70
N THR A 429 18.53 37.53 -0.82
CA THR A 429 19.32 38.61 -1.42
C THR A 429 20.03 38.12 -2.68
N GLY A 430 19.77 38.70 -3.87
CA GLY A 430 20.39 38.25 -5.14
C GLY A 430 19.55 38.42 -6.43
N THR A 431 19.88 37.67 -7.49
CA THR A 431 19.16 37.66 -8.79
C THR A 431 17.71 37.18 -8.63
N ALA A 432 16.79 37.77 -9.41
CA ALA A 432 15.34 37.66 -9.26
C ALA A 432 14.79 36.21 -9.34
N ALA A 433 13.86 35.91 -8.44
CA ALA A 433 13.14 34.65 -8.35
C ALA A 433 12.26 34.39 -9.59
N VAL A 434 12.13 33.12 -9.97
CA VAL A 434 11.12 32.67 -10.95
C VAL A 434 9.92 32.17 -10.17
N THR A 435 8.76 32.80 -10.38
CA THR A 435 7.50 32.33 -9.82
C THR A 435 7.03 31.11 -10.63
N VAL A 436 6.97 29.96 -9.98
CA VAL A 436 6.45 28.71 -10.54
C VAL A 436 5.25 28.25 -9.72
N PHE A 437 4.33 27.51 -10.34
CA PHE A 437 3.05 27.17 -9.72
C PHE A 437 2.89 25.66 -9.52
N LYS A 438 2.00 25.30 -8.60
CA LYS A 438 1.53 23.93 -8.34
C LYS A 438 0.27 23.65 -9.16
N VAL A 439 0.22 22.50 -9.82
CA VAL A 439 -1.03 21.92 -10.34
C VAL A 439 -1.42 20.75 -9.45
N SER A 440 -2.49 20.92 -8.67
CA SER A 440 -3.04 19.87 -7.82
C SER A 440 -4.11 19.08 -8.56
N TYR A 441 -4.23 17.80 -8.25
CA TYR A 441 -5.25 16.92 -8.80
C TYR A 441 -6.23 16.52 -7.71
N ILE A 442 -7.52 16.80 -7.91
CA ILE A 442 -8.60 16.38 -7.02
C ILE A 442 -9.42 15.33 -7.75
N VAL A 443 -9.42 14.10 -7.23
CA VAL A 443 -10.24 13.01 -7.75
C VAL A 443 -11.58 13.05 -7.03
N LYS A 444 -12.63 13.53 -7.71
CA LYS A 444 -14.00 13.51 -7.17
C LYS A 444 -14.67 12.18 -7.49
N GLY A 445 -14.47 11.16 -6.64
CA GLY A 445 -15.03 9.83 -6.85
C GLY A 445 -14.02 8.74 -6.52
N VAL A 446 -13.91 7.72 -7.37
CA VAL A 446 -13.01 6.57 -7.16
C VAL A 446 -11.61 6.79 -7.72
N GLY A 447 -10.62 6.18 -7.08
CA GLY A 447 -9.24 6.14 -7.54
C GLY A 447 -8.31 7.11 -6.81
N THR A 448 -7.00 6.96 -7.05
CA THR A 448 -5.98 7.79 -6.40
C THR A 448 -5.62 9.01 -7.26
N ALA A 449 -5.50 10.17 -6.61
CA ALA A 449 -5.03 11.38 -7.26
C ALA A 449 -3.56 11.21 -7.70
N PRO A 450 -3.20 11.59 -8.94
CA PRO A 450 -1.81 11.69 -9.32
C PRO A 450 -1.04 12.68 -8.43
N ASP A 451 0.26 12.48 -8.32
CA ASP A 451 1.13 13.44 -7.64
C ASP A 451 0.98 14.84 -8.28
N ALA A 452 0.91 15.86 -7.43
CA ALA A 452 0.81 17.24 -7.88
C ALA A 452 1.99 17.59 -8.80
N ALA A 453 1.71 18.23 -9.94
CA ALA A 453 2.76 18.74 -10.80
C ALA A 453 3.31 20.02 -10.19
N LEU A 454 4.56 19.95 -9.71
CA LEU A 454 5.25 21.06 -9.07
C LEU A 454 6.13 21.81 -10.06
N ASN A 455 6.36 23.09 -9.79
CA ASN A 455 7.27 23.96 -10.55
C ASN A 455 6.88 24.16 -12.03
N VAL A 456 5.58 24.20 -12.33
CA VAL A 456 5.09 24.32 -13.71
C VAL A 456 4.64 25.76 -14.03
N THR A 457 4.82 26.15 -15.29
CA THR A 457 4.31 27.42 -15.85
C THR A 457 3.11 27.18 -16.79
N ALA A 458 2.71 25.93 -16.97
CA ALA A 458 1.57 25.50 -17.77
C ALA A 458 1.02 24.14 -17.27
N LEU A 459 -0.23 23.80 -17.63
CA LEU A 459 -0.81 22.50 -17.34
C LEU A 459 0.01 21.36 -17.99
N PRO A 460 0.21 20.21 -17.32
CA PRO A 460 1.00 19.10 -17.86
C PRO A 460 0.53 18.59 -19.23
N ASN A 461 1.48 18.08 -20.03
CA ASN A 461 1.23 17.58 -21.38
C ASN A 461 2.00 16.27 -21.63
N PRO A 462 1.34 15.10 -21.64
CA PRO A 462 -0.11 14.91 -21.43
C PRO A 462 -0.53 15.17 -19.97
N LEU A 463 -1.83 15.39 -19.76
CA LEU A 463 -2.40 15.35 -18.40
C LEU A 463 -2.37 13.90 -17.88
N PRO A 464 -2.03 13.65 -16.60
CA PRO A 464 -1.97 12.30 -16.05
C PRO A 464 -3.35 11.66 -16.02
N THR A 465 -3.43 10.33 -16.03
CA THR A 465 -4.71 9.61 -15.83
C THR A 465 -4.74 9.05 -14.42
N PRO A 466 -5.79 9.29 -13.61
CA PRO A 466 -5.92 8.68 -12.29
C PRO A 466 -6.13 7.16 -12.40
N THR A 467 -5.66 6.41 -11.41
CA THR A 467 -5.82 4.94 -11.34
C THR A 467 -7.20 4.62 -10.77
N GLY A 468 -8.09 3.99 -11.54
CA GLY A 468 -9.52 3.86 -11.22
C GLY A 468 -10.01 2.46 -10.81
N SER A 469 -11.24 2.42 -10.28
CA SER A 469 -12.07 1.23 -9.96
C SER A 469 -12.92 0.79 -11.15
N SER A 470 -13.34 -0.48 -11.21
CA SER A 470 -14.11 -1.09 -12.32
C SER A 470 -15.50 -0.48 -12.58
N ASN A 471 -16.02 0.33 -11.66
CA ASN A 471 -17.40 0.82 -11.68
C ASN A 471 -17.54 2.28 -12.13
N TYR A 472 -16.47 2.94 -12.59
CA TYR A 472 -16.50 4.33 -13.05
C TYR A 472 -15.64 4.54 -14.30
N THR A 473 -16.09 5.41 -15.20
CA THR A 473 -15.34 5.86 -16.38
C THR A 473 -14.78 7.26 -16.17
N PHE A 474 -13.47 7.45 -16.36
CA PHE A 474 -12.81 8.74 -16.29
C PHE A 474 -13.12 9.59 -17.53
N ASN A 475 -13.76 10.74 -17.34
CA ASN A 475 -14.19 11.65 -18.41
C ASN A 475 -13.15 12.74 -18.75
N GLY A 476 -12.06 12.84 -17.97
CA GLY A 476 -11.02 13.86 -18.13
C GLY A 476 -10.91 14.80 -16.93
N TRP A 477 -9.99 15.77 -17.04
CA TRP A 477 -9.74 16.79 -16.02
C TRP A 477 -10.46 18.09 -16.34
N PHE A 478 -10.90 18.80 -15.31
CA PHE A 478 -11.66 20.05 -15.41
C PHE A 478 -11.06 21.12 -14.51
N THR A 479 -11.16 22.39 -14.91
CA THR A 479 -10.60 23.53 -14.15
C THR A 479 -11.55 24.08 -13.08
N ASP A 480 -12.79 23.60 -13.07
CA ASP A 480 -13.82 23.93 -12.08
C ASP A 480 -14.33 22.67 -11.37
N SER A 481 -14.72 22.85 -10.11
CA SER A 481 -15.16 21.76 -9.24
C SER A 481 -16.50 21.13 -9.65
N SER A 482 -17.29 21.79 -10.51
CA SER A 482 -18.50 21.24 -11.12
C SER A 482 -18.25 20.40 -12.38
N CYS A 483 -16.98 20.24 -12.78
CA CYS A 483 -16.57 19.48 -13.96
C CYS A 483 -17.23 19.94 -15.28
N THR A 484 -17.33 21.25 -15.48
CA THR A 484 -17.99 21.85 -16.67
C THR A 484 -17.01 22.38 -17.73
N THR A 485 -15.82 22.80 -17.32
CA THR A 485 -14.79 23.43 -18.16
C THR A 485 -13.56 22.52 -18.24
N ALA A 486 -13.46 21.77 -19.34
CA ALA A 486 -12.38 20.81 -19.56
C ALA A 486 -11.00 21.48 -19.58
N ALA A 487 -10.03 20.85 -18.90
CA ALA A 487 -8.65 21.29 -18.86
C ALA A 487 -7.92 20.91 -20.15
N VAL A 488 -7.16 21.86 -20.70
CA VAL A 488 -6.39 21.66 -21.94
C VAL A 488 -4.91 21.56 -21.60
N ALA A 489 -4.30 20.41 -21.89
CA ALA A 489 -2.86 20.17 -21.69
C ALA A 489 -2.00 21.27 -22.33
N GLY A 490 -0.95 21.73 -21.64
CA GLY A 490 -0.05 22.78 -22.12
C GLY A 490 -0.56 24.22 -21.99
N THR A 491 -1.74 24.44 -21.40
CA THR A 491 -2.26 25.80 -21.16
C THR A 491 -1.41 26.53 -20.13
N ALA A 492 -0.89 27.71 -20.47
CA ALA A 492 -0.11 28.53 -19.54
C ALA A 492 -0.96 28.91 -18.31
N ILE A 493 -0.35 28.82 -17.13
CA ILE A 493 -1.01 29.14 -15.85
C ILE A 493 -0.33 30.35 -15.22
N THR A 494 -1.12 31.14 -14.49
CA THR A 494 -0.68 32.39 -13.85
C THR A 494 -0.78 32.32 -12.32
N GLY A 495 -1.09 31.13 -11.80
CA GLY A 495 -1.33 30.83 -10.40
C GLY A 495 -1.39 29.31 -10.17
N ASN A 496 -1.40 28.90 -8.90
CA ASN A 496 -1.68 27.51 -8.56
C ASN A 496 -3.03 27.11 -9.16
N THR A 497 -3.09 25.94 -9.79
CA THR A 497 -4.26 25.49 -10.51
C THR A 497 -4.69 24.14 -9.96
N VAL A 498 -5.97 23.97 -9.71
CA VAL A 498 -6.53 22.68 -9.29
C VAL A 498 -7.29 22.09 -10.46
N LEU A 499 -7.01 20.83 -10.78
CA LEU A 499 -7.75 20.07 -11.76
C LEU A 499 -8.63 19.05 -11.05
N TYR A 500 -9.91 19.01 -11.44
CA TYR A 500 -10.92 18.11 -10.89
C TYR A 500 -11.18 16.97 -11.86
N ALA A 501 -11.12 15.72 -11.37
CA ALA A 501 -11.44 14.56 -12.18
C ALA A 501 -12.94 14.49 -12.40
N GLY A 502 -13.37 14.49 -13.67
CA GLY A 502 -14.74 14.15 -14.02
C GLY A 502 -14.89 12.65 -14.15
N TRP A 503 -15.88 12.09 -13.47
CA TRP A 503 -16.21 10.66 -13.54
C TRP A 503 -17.65 10.48 -13.99
N THR A 504 -17.88 9.44 -14.79
CA THR A 504 -19.21 8.87 -14.99
C THR A 504 -19.28 7.60 -14.16
N TYR A 505 -20.19 7.54 -13.18
CA TYR A 505 -20.50 6.27 -12.53
C TYR A 505 -21.13 5.33 -13.56
N THR A 506 -20.55 4.13 -13.69
CA THR A 506 -21.03 3.08 -14.60
C THR A 506 -21.58 1.87 -13.84
N GLY A 507 -21.56 1.88 -12.51
CA GLY A 507 -22.20 0.85 -11.68
C GLY A 507 -23.69 1.12 -11.52
N GLY A 508 -24.51 0.08 -11.54
CA GLY A 508 -25.75 0.10 -10.76
C GLY A 508 -25.41 -0.27 -9.32
N TYR A 509 -26.28 0.04 -8.36
CA TYR A 509 -26.24 -0.62 -7.06
C TYR A 509 -26.33 -2.13 -7.30
N ILE A 510 -25.23 -2.85 -7.06
CA ILE A 510 -25.15 -4.29 -7.21
C ILE A 510 -25.60 -4.91 -5.88
N THR A 511 -26.73 -5.61 -5.91
CA THR A 511 -27.25 -6.31 -4.73
C THR A 511 -26.44 -7.56 -4.45
N HIS A 512 -25.96 -7.72 -3.22
CA HIS A 512 -25.31 -8.96 -2.80
C HIS A 512 -26.34 -9.89 -2.14
N THR A 513 -26.37 -11.14 -2.60
CA THR A 513 -27.29 -12.14 -2.05
C THR A 513 -26.61 -13.00 -1.00
N SER A 514 -27.27 -13.18 0.13
CA SER A 514 -26.87 -14.11 1.19
C SER A 514 -27.47 -15.49 0.88
N THR A 515 -26.73 -16.33 0.19
CA THR A 515 -27.11 -17.74 0.01
C THR A 515 -26.32 -18.62 0.98
N GLN A 516 -27.02 -19.38 1.82
CA GLN A 516 -26.36 -20.36 2.69
C GLN A 516 -25.54 -21.35 1.86
N ALA A 517 -24.28 -21.53 2.24
CA ALA A 517 -23.39 -22.54 1.71
C ALA A 517 -23.78 -23.94 2.20
N SER A 518 -23.22 -24.98 1.58
CA SER A 518 -23.56 -26.37 1.87
C SER A 518 -23.21 -26.83 3.30
N ASP A 519 -22.35 -26.08 3.99
CA ASP A 519 -21.94 -26.28 5.38
C ASP A 519 -22.86 -25.57 6.39
N GLY A 520 -23.80 -24.74 5.94
CA GLY A 520 -24.74 -23.99 6.78
C GLY A 520 -24.30 -22.54 7.08
N ASN A 521 -23.11 -22.14 6.65
CA ASN A 521 -22.60 -20.78 6.83
C ASN A 521 -23.13 -19.85 5.74
N VAL A 522 -23.13 -18.54 6.01
CA VAL A 522 -23.46 -17.47 5.07
C VAL A 522 -22.23 -16.62 4.73
N PRO A 523 -22.17 -16.03 3.54
CA PRO A 523 -21.01 -15.24 3.12
C PRO A 523 -20.95 -13.88 3.83
N VAL A 524 -19.73 -13.49 4.23
CA VAL A 524 -19.31 -12.12 4.52
C VAL A 524 -18.27 -11.75 3.46
N ILE A 525 -18.41 -10.59 2.83
CA ILE A 525 -17.54 -10.14 1.76
C ILE A 525 -16.51 -9.19 2.35
N VAL A 526 -15.22 -9.45 2.13
CA VAL A 526 -14.12 -8.60 2.59
C VAL A 526 -13.27 -8.24 1.38
N ASN A 527 -13.11 -6.94 1.12
CA ASN A 527 -12.38 -6.44 -0.05
C ASN A 527 -12.85 -7.08 -1.39
N GLY A 528 -14.17 -7.21 -1.56
CA GLY A 528 -14.80 -7.83 -2.73
C GLY A 528 -14.71 -9.36 -2.81
N THR A 529 -14.01 -10.01 -1.87
CA THR A 529 -13.89 -11.48 -1.81
C THR A 529 -14.88 -12.07 -0.81
N SER A 530 -15.58 -13.15 -1.18
CA SER A 530 -16.60 -13.78 -0.34
C SER A 530 -16.01 -14.88 0.55
N TYR A 531 -16.29 -14.81 1.85
CA TYR A 531 -15.86 -15.79 2.87
C TYR A 531 -17.07 -16.34 3.63
N ASN A 532 -17.22 -17.66 3.75
CA ASN A 532 -18.37 -18.29 4.41
C ASN A 532 -18.22 -18.31 5.95
N ILE A 533 -18.12 -17.13 6.54
CA ILE A 533 -17.76 -16.94 7.96
C ILE A 533 -18.92 -16.41 8.80
N GLY A 534 -20.12 -16.30 8.23
CA GLY A 534 -21.32 -15.93 8.97
C GLY A 534 -22.19 -17.13 9.32
N THR A 535 -23.00 -17.00 10.37
CA THR A 535 -24.11 -17.90 10.69
C THR A 535 -25.41 -17.10 10.73
N ALA A 536 -26.46 -17.60 10.10
CA ALA A 536 -27.74 -16.89 10.01
C ALA A 536 -28.82 -17.56 10.87
N GLU A 537 -29.44 -16.78 11.75
CA GLU A 537 -30.58 -17.20 12.56
C GLU A 537 -31.75 -16.23 12.36
N THR A 538 -32.98 -16.74 12.40
CA THR A 538 -34.18 -15.88 12.30
C THR A 538 -35.02 -16.04 13.56
N SER A 539 -35.20 -14.93 14.28
CA SER A 539 -36.06 -14.83 15.46
C SER A 539 -36.93 -13.59 15.34
N ASP A 540 -38.21 -13.70 15.72
CA ASP A 540 -39.18 -12.59 15.70
C ASP A 540 -39.25 -11.80 14.36
N GLY A 541 -38.98 -12.48 13.23
CA GLY A 541 -39.02 -11.88 11.90
C GLY A 541 -37.77 -11.07 11.51
N VAL A 542 -36.71 -11.09 12.33
CA VAL A 542 -35.40 -10.51 12.02
C VAL A 542 -34.40 -11.62 11.73
N THR A 543 -33.77 -11.59 10.55
CA THR A 543 -32.66 -12.49 10.21
C THR A 543 -31.34 -11.86 10.67
N THR A 544 -30.71 -12.44 11.68
CA THR A 544 -29.41 -11.99 12.20
C THR A 544 -28.30 -12.85 11.62
N VAL A 545 -27.28 -12.22 11.03
CA VAL A 545 -26.03 -12.85 10.60
C VAL A 545 -24.95 -12.55 11.63
N THR A 546 -24.48 -13.58 12.32
CA THR A 546 -23.38 -13.48 13.28
C THR A 546 -22.09 -13.90 12.60
N ALA A 547 -21.12 -12.98 12.50
CA ALA A 547 -19.81 -13.29 11.93
C ALA A 547 -18.95 -14.07 12.94
N ASP A 548 -18.18 -15.03 12.44
CA ASP A 548 -17.08 -15.66 13.16
C ASP A 548 -15.98 -14.60 13.39
N GLN A 549 -15.72 -14.32 14.64
CA GLN A 549 -14.95 -13.14 15.05
C GLN A 549 -13.46 -13.31 14.72
N ASP A 550 -12.91 -14.51 14.94
CA ASP A 550 -11.49 -14.82 14.71
C ASP A 550 -11.20 -14.86 13.20
N GLU A 551 -12.09 -15.48 12.43
CA GLU A 551 -11.95 -15.53 10.97
C GLU A 551 -12.14 -14.14 10.34
N LEU A 552 -13.13 -13.36 10.80
CA LEU A 552 -13.34 -12.00 10.31
C LEU A 552 -12.15 -11.09 10.61
N THR A 553 -11.59 -11.16 11.83
CA THR A 553 -10.39 -10.41 12.20
C THR A 553 -9.23 -10.73 11.26
N SER A 554 -8.99 -12.02 11.00
CA SER A 554 -7.95 -12.47 10.07
C SER A 554 -8.15 -11.94 8.63
N GLN A 555 -9.41 -11.85 8.17
CA GLN A 555 -9.70 -11.27 6.86
C GLN A 555 -9.51 -9.74 6.84
N ILE A 556 -9.87 -9.04 7.91
CA ILE A 556 -9.66 -7.58 8.02
C ILE A 556 -8.17 -7.23 8.01
N GLU A 557 -7.34 -7.98 8.74
CA GLU A 557 -5.89 -7.77 8.80
C GLU A 557 -5.20 -7.95 7.44
N SER A 558 -5.70 -8.89 6.62
CA SER A 558 -5.15 -9.20 5.30
C SER A 558 -5.74 -8.38 4.16
N ALA A 559 -6.88 -7.71 4.37
CA ALA A 559 -7.55 -6.87 3.38
C ALA A 559 -6.76 -5.59 3.06
N GLU A 560 -7.05 -4.90 1.96
CA GLU A 560 -6.44 -3.61 1.64
C GLU A 560 -6.95 -2.50 2.58
N THR A 561 -6.07 -1.60 3.04
CA THR A 561 -6.47 -0.42 3.83
C THR A 561 -7.45 0.44 3.04
N GLY A 562 -8.54 0.90 3.65
CA GLY A 562 -9.57 1.66 2.93
C GLY A 562 -10.63 0.80 2.22
N SER A 563 -10.52 -0.53 2.27
CA SER A 563 -11.51 -1.43 1.68
C SER A 563 -12.78 -1.57 2.55
N GLU A 564 -13.69 -2.46 2.16
CA GLU A 564 -15.01 -2.60 2.78
C GLU A 564 -15.29 -4.05 3.19
N VAL A 565 -15.97 -4.21 4.32
CA VAL A 565 -16.64 -5.45 4.74
C VAL A 565 -18.13 -5.31 4.49
N ILE A 566 -18.72 -6.26 3.76
CA ILE A 566 -20.16 -6.31 3.49
C ILE A 566 -20.74 -7.58 4.12
N VAL A 567 -21.78 -7.42 4.93
CA VAL A 567 -22.59 -8.50 5.47
C VAL A 567 -23.92 -8.53 4.70
N PRO A 568 -24.03 -9.34 3.64
CA PRO A 568 -25.27 -9.50 2.91
C PRO A 568 -26.27 -10.37 3.69
N ILE A 569 -27.53 -9.96 3.69
CA ILE A 569 -28.65 -10.62 4.34
C ILE A 569 -29.82 -10.65 3.35
N THR A 570 -30.27 -11.85 3.00
CA THR A 570 -31.43 -12.04 2.13
C THR A 570 -32.58 -12.58 2.96
N THR A 571 -33.71 -11.88 2.94
CA THR A 571 -34.92 -12.29 3.67
C THR A 571 -35.98 -12.78 2.69
N ALA A 572 -36.92 -13.61 3.16
CA ALA A 572 -37.98 -14.17 2.32
C ALA A 572 -38.95 -13.10 1.75
N GLU A 573 -39.00 -11.92 2.37
CA GLU A 573 -39.78 -10.77 1.92
C GLU A 573 -38.85 -9.70 1.34
N ASN A 574 -39.23 -9.05 0.24
CA ASN A 574 -38.47 -7.97 -0.42
C ASN A 574 -38.30 -6.70 0.44
N ALA A 575 -38.82 -6.71 1.67
CA ALA A 575 -38.68 -5.68 2.69
C ALA A 575 -38.55 -6.31 4.09
N GLY A 576 -37.85 -7.45 4.23
CA GLY A 576 -37.64 -8.07 5.53
C GLY A 576 -36.63 -7.33 6.40
N SER A 577 -36.61 -7.69 7.69
CA SER A 577 -35.68 -7.12 8.67
C SER A 577 -34.44 -8.00 8.81
N GLY A 578 -33.27 -7.38 8.90
CA GLY A 578 -32.01 -8.08 9.07
C GLY A 578 -31.05 -7.35 10.01
N ALA A 579 -30.11 -8.08 10.59
CA ALA A 579 -29.07 -7.52 11.43
C ALA A 579 -27.74 -8.25 11.24
N ALA A 580 -26.62 -7.53 11.34
CA ALA A 580 -25.31 -8.13 11.48
C ALA A 580 -24.87 -8.05 12.95
N ALA A 581 -24.37 -9.16 13.48
CA ALA A 581 -23.83 -9.26 14.83
C ALA A 581 -22.32 -9.53 14.74
N LEU A 582 -21.55 -8.65 15.37
CA LEU A 582 -20.09 -8.59 15.39
C LEU A 582 -19.62 -8.29 16.81
N VAL A 583 -18.32 -8.26 17.08
CA VAL A 583 -17.80 -7.72 18.35
C VAL A 583 -17.19 -6.34 18.18
N LEU A 584 -17.13 -5.59 19.27
CA LEU A 584 -16.55 -4.25 19.29
C LEU A 584 -15.09 -4.27 18.83
N GLN A 585 -14.37 -5.37 19.05
CA GLN A 585 -13.01 -5.54 18.53
C GLN A 585 -12.99 -5.50 17.00
N ASN A 586 -13.93 -6.14 16.30
CA ASN A 586 -13.98 -6.06 14.84
C ASN A 586 -14.24 -4.64 14.34
N ILE A 587 -15.02 -3.83 15.09
CA ILE A 587 -15.23 -2.41 14.77
C ILE A 587 -13.93 -1.61 14.94
N GLU A 588 -13.16 -1.88 16.01
CA GLU A 588 -11.84 -1.28 16.24
C GLU A 588 -10.82 -1.66 15.14
N ASP A 589 -10.84 -2.92 14.70
CA ASP A 589 -9.94 -3.41 13.65
C ASP A 589 -10.25 -2.74 12.31
N LEU A 590 -11.54 -2.59 11.97
CA LEU A 590 -11.99 -1.85 10.79
C LEU A 590 -11.53 -0.39 10.85
N ASP A 591 -11.68 0.28 12.00
CA ASP A 591 -11.24 1.66 12.17
C ASP A 591 -9.72 1.81 11.97
N THR A 592 -8.94 0.92 12.60
CA THR A 592 -7.48 0.89 12.48
C THR A 592 -7.02 0.69 11.03
N ARG A 593 -7.79 -0.06 10.23
CA ARG A 593 -7.52 -0.32 8.81
C ARG A 593 -8.21 0.70 7.87
N ASN A 594 -8.87 1.72 8.42
CA ASN A 594 -9.68 2.70 7.70
C ASN A 594 -10.75 2.05 6.78
N MET A 595 -11.32 0.93 7.22
CA MET A 595 -12.28 0.14 6.45
C MET A 595 -13.72 0.46 6.86
N ALA A 596 -14.65 0.35 5.90
CA ALA A 596 -16.08 0.50 6.17
C ALA A 596 -16.76 -0.85 6.42
N LEU A 597 -17.84 -0.83 7.20
CA LEU A 597 -18.77 -1.94 7.37
C LEU A 597 -20.11 -1.62 6.73
N THR A 598 -20.57 -2.47 5.83
CA THR A 598 -21.91 -2.39 5.23
C THR A 598 -22.76 -3.58 5.63
N VAL A 599 -23.92 -3.33 6.20
CA VAL A 599 -24.97 -4.34 6.41
C VAL A 599 -26.03 -4.15 5.35
N GLU A 600 -26.15 -5.13 4.45
CA GLU A 600 -27.05 -5.09 3.30
C GLU A 600 -28.19 -6.07 3.51
N VAL A 601 -29.42 -5.57 3.62
CA VAL A 601 -30.65 -6.37 3.75
C VAL A 601 -31.48 -6.22 2.48
N ASN A 602 -31.44 -7.23 1.62
CA ASN A 602 -31.98 -7.20 0.26
C ASN A 602 -31.43 -6.01 -0.57
N ASN A 603 -32.18 -4.91 -0.68
CA ASN A 603 -31.81 -3.71 -1.44
C ASN A 603 -31.69 -2.46 -0.53
N VAL A 604 -31.60 -2.68 0.78
CA VAL A 604 -31.48 -1.63 1.79
C VAL A 604 -30.17 -1.84 2.51
N ALA A 605 -29.38 -0.79 2.68
CA ALA A 605 -28.06 -0.92 3.29
C ALA A 605 -27.81 0.15 4.37
N LEU A 606 -27.01 -0.21 5.37
CA LEU A 606 -26.37 0.71 6.30
C LEU A 606 -24.87 0.55 6.20
N THR A 607 -24.18 1.62 5.82
CA THR A 607 -22.72 1.69 5.77
C THR A 607 -22.21 2.55 6.91
N LEU A 608 -21.33 1.98 7.70
CA LEU A 608 -20.60 2.59 8.81
C LEU A 608 -19.14 2.76 8.36
N PRO A 609 -18.71 3.99 8.02
CA PRO A 609 -17.31 4.27 7.72
C PRO A 609 -16.42 4.06 8.95
N ALA A 610 -15.11 3.97 8.72
CA ALA A 610 -14.12 4.09 9.78
C ALA A 610 -14.34 5.39 10.58
N GLY A 611 -14.08 5.34 11.88
CA GLY A 611 -14.26 6.45 12.82
C GLY A 611 -15.72 6.77 13.16
N SER A 612 -16.70 6.07 12.59
CA SER A 612 -18.11 6.36 12.86
C SER A 612 -18.54 6.03 14.28
N ILE A 613 -17.94 5.02 14.92
CA ILE A 613 -18.25 4.60 16.28
C ILE A 613 -17.04 4.84 17.17
N ASP A 614 -17.21 5.63 18.24
CA ASP A 614 -16.22 5.74 19.31
C ASP A 614 -16.31 4.51 20.22
N THR A 615 -15.53 3.49 19.87
CA THR A 615 -15.47 2.19 20.56
C THR A 615 -15.10 2.34 22.04
N ALA A 616 -14.20 3.27 22.36
CA ALA A 616 -13.78 3.55 23.74
C ALA A 616 -14.92 4.11 24.58
N SER A 617 -15.68 5.06 24.04
CA SER A 617 -16.87 5.60 24.72
C SER A 617 -17.95 4.54 24.91
N VAL A 618 -18.16 3.66 23.92
CA VAL A 618 -19.12 2.54 24.00
C VAL A 618 -18.71 1.54 25.09
N ALA A 619 -17.44 1.09 25.09
CA ALA A 619 -16.92 0.17 26.10
C ALA A 619 -17.03 0.77 27.51
N ALA A 620 -16.68 2.06 27.66
CA ALA A 620 -16.80 2.77 28.93
C ALA A 620 -18.25 2.87 29.43
N ALA A 621 -19.22 3.11 28.54
CA ALA A 621 -20.64 3.17 28.89
C ALA A 621 -21.19 1.82 29.37
N LEU A 622 -20.64 0.73 28.86
CA LEU A 622 -20.99 -0.65 29.23
C LEU A 622 -20.19 -1.18 30.42
N GLY A 623 -19.08 -0.52 30.78
CA GLY A 623 -18.14 -1.02 31.79
C GLY A 623 -17.37 -2.26 31.32
N ALA A 624 -17.15 -2.40 30.02
CA ALA A 624 -16.40 -3.50 29.43
C ALA A 624 -14.89 -3.17 29.36
N GLU A 625 -14.04 -4.12 29.74
CA GLU A 625 -12.58 -4.00 29.62
C GLU A 625 -12.03 -4.74 28.39
N ASN A 626 -12.76 -5.74 27.87
CA ASN A 626 -12.39 -6.50 26.69
C ASN A 626 -13.41 -6.25 25.56
N TYR A 627 -12.95 -5.76 24.42
CA TYR A 627 -13.79 -5.44 23.28
C TYR A 627 -14.33 -6.69 22.56
N GLU A 628 -13.65 -7.83 22.69
CA GLU A 628 -14.11 -9.12 22.16
C GLU A 628 -15.36 -9.65 22.88
N GLU A 629 -15.67 -9.16 24.09
CA GLU A 629 -16.85 -9.58 24.84
C GLU A 629 -18.08 -8.68 24.58
N VAL A 630 -17.90 -7.55 23.89
CA VAL A 630 -18.97 -6.59 23.62
C VAL A 630 -19.59 -6.89 22.27
N LEU A 631 -20.83 -7.37 22.27
CA LEU A 631 -21.56 -7.69 21.04
C LEU A 631 -22.13 -6.40 20.44
N VAL A 632 -21.73 -6.08 19.21
CA VAL A 632 -22.28 -4.98 18.41
C VAL A 632 -23.26 -5.53 17.39
N THR A 633 -24.50 -5.04 17.44
CA THR A 633 -25.56 -5.42 16.48
C THR A 633 -25.96 -4.21 15.65
N VAL A 634 -25.82 -4.36 14.33
CA VAL A 634 -26.18 -3.36 13.32
C VAL A 634 -27.44 -3.84 12.61
N SER A 635 -28.57 -3.16 12.82
CA SER A 635 -29.88 -3.62 12.34
C SER A 635 -30.49 -2.70 11.30
N VAL A 636 -31.08 -3.31 10.26
CA VAL A 636 -31.93 -2.70 9.25
C VAL A 636 -33.31 -3.35 9.37
N THR A 637 -34.26 -2.62 9.95
CA THR A 637 -35.56 -3.17 10.34
C THR A 637 -36.67 -2.53 9.54
N ALA A 638 -37.47 -3.36 8.85
CA ALA A 638 -38.71 -2.90 8.26
C ALA A 638 -39.74 -2.57 9.35
N LEU A 639 -40.44 -1.46 9.20
CA LEU A 639 -41.43 -1.05 10.20
C LEU A 639 -42.63 -2.00 10.23
N SER A 640 -43.14 -2.26 11.44
CA SER A 640 -44.44 -2.91 11.61
C SER A 640 -45.55 -2.10 10.92
N GLU A 641 -46.62 -2.77 10.47
CA GLU A 641 -47.73 -2.14 9.73
C GLU A 641 -48.29 -0.89 10.44
N ASN A 642 -48.48 -0.95 11.76
CA ASN A 642 -48.96 0.18 12.56
C ASN A 642 -47.96 1.35 12.64
N THR A 643 -46.67 1.03 12.80
CA THR A 643 -45.61 2.05 12.87
C THR A 643 -45.42 2.71 11.52
N LEU A 644 -45.47 1.93 10.43
CA LEU A 644 -45.42 2.41 9.06
C LEU A 644 -46.60 3.34 8.77
N GLU A 645 -47.83 2.94 9.10
CA GLU A 645 -49.02 3.78 8.92
C GLU A 645 -48.90 5.12 9.66
N THR A 646 -48.36 5.09 10.89
CA THR A 646 -48.12 6.31 11.67
C THR A 646 -47.08 7.21 11.00
N ALA A 647 -45.96 6.64 10.54
CA ALA A 647 -44.88 7.40 9.90
C ALA A 647 -45.33 8.02 8.57
N LEU A 648 -46.01 7.25 7.72
CA LEU A 648 -46.53 7.72 6.44
C LEU A 648 -47.65 8.77 6.63
N GLY A 649 -48.54 8.57 7.60
CA GLY A 649 -49.57 9.55 7.94
C GLY A 649 -48.99 10.90 8.41
N ALA A 650 -47.88 10.87 9.16
CA ALA A 650 -47.16 12.09 9.53
C ALA A 650 -46.59 12.82 8.30
N VAL A 651 -46.00 12.07 7.35
CA VAL A 651 -45.50 12.62 6.06
C VAL A 651 -46.62 13.31 5.28
N GLU A 652 -47.72 12.60 5.05
CA GLU A 652 -48.88 13.08 4.28
C GLU A 652 -49.54 14.30 4.92
N SER A 653 -49.56 14.40 6.27
CA SER A 653 -50.12 15.54 6.99
C SER A 653 -49.41 16.86 6.68
N THR A 654 -48.16 16.80 6.19
CA THR A 654 -47.38 17.97 5.78
C THR A 654 -47.53 18.35 4.31
N GLY A 655 -48.31 17.58 3.54
CA GLY A 655 -48.48 17.72 2.10
C GLY A 655 -47.36 17.10 1.26
N ALA A 656 -46.44 16.35 1.87
CA ALA A 656 -45.43 15.57 1.16
C ALA A 656 -45.98 14.17 0.80
N GLU A 657 -45.49 13.59 -0.28
CA GLU A 657 -45.84 12.23 -0.73
C GLU A 657 -44.71 11.25 -0.35
N PRO A 658 -45.00 10.12 0.32
CA PRO A 658 -44.01 9.06 0.51
C PRO A 658 -43.74 8.31 -0.81
N VAL A 659 -42.46 8.11 -1.14
CA VAL A 659 -42.01 7.56 -2.44
C VAL A 659 -41.13 6.30 -2.31
N GLY A 660 -41.14 5.68 -1.13
CA GLY A 660 -40.43 4.43 -0.86
C GLY A 660 -40.88 3.81 0.46
N SER A 661 -40.31 2.64 0.78
CA SER A 661 -40.49 1.98 2.06
C SER A 661 -39.76 2.73 3.17
N ALA A 662 -40.26 2.62 4.41
CA ALA A 662 -39.63 3.18 5.59
C ALA A 662 -38.87 2.10 6.37
N PHE A 663 -37.66 2.41 6.80
CA PHE A 663 -36.80 1.51 7.56
C PHE A 663 -36.23 2.20 8.79
N SER A 664 -36.15 1.44 9.88
CA SER A 664 -35.43 1.80 11.09
C SER A 664 -34.01 1.25 11.02
N PHE A 665 -33.04 2.11 11.30
CA PHE A 665 -31.62 1.75 11.35
C PHE A 665 -31.11 2.00 12.76
N THR A 666 -30.58 0.96 13.39
CA THR A 666 -30.11 0.99 14.78
C THR A 666 -28.79 0.29 14.91
N VAL A 667 -27.89 0.86 15.70
CA VAL A 667 -26.64 0.21 16.14
C VAL A 667 -26.66 0.12 17.65
N THR A 668 -26.53 -1.10 18.17
CA THR A 668 -26.55 -1.38 19.61
C THR A 668 -25.30 -2.13 20.03
N ALA A 669 -24.82 -1.90 21.24
CA ALA A 669 -23.74 -2.64 21.85
C ALA A 669 -24.23 -3.25 23.17
N GLU A 670 -23.91 -4.52 23.42
CA GLU A 670 -24.34 -5.25 24.61
C GLU A 670 -23.16 -5.92 25.31
N TYR A 671 -23.10 -5.77 26.63
CA TYR A 671 -22.14 -6.45 27.50
C TYR A 671 -22.78 -6.78 28.85
N GLY A 672 -22.60 -8.01 29.35
CA GLY A 672 -23.09 -8.41 30.66
C GLY A 672 -24.61 -8.25 30.88
N GLY A 673 -25.41 -8.28 29.80
CA GLY A 673 -26.86 -8.05 29.82
C GLY A 673 -27.28 -6.58 29.92
N VAL A 674 -26.34 -5.65 29.79
CA VAL A 674 -26.59 -4.21 29.63
C VAL A 674 -26.45 -3.87 28.15
N SER A 675 -27.46 -3.20 27.58
CA SER A 675 -27.46 -2.76 26.19
C SER A 675 -27.46 -1.23 26.12
N VAL A 676 -26.62 -0.68 25.24
CA VAL A 676 -26.59 0.75 24.91
C VAL A 676 -26.79 0.93 23.41
N GLU A 677 -27.58 1.92 23.03
CA GLU A 677 -27.71 2.33 21.64
C GLU A 677 -26.61 3.35 21.30
N VAL A 678 -25.92 3.14 20.18
CA VAL A 678 -24.95 4.10 19.64
C VAL A 678 -25.73 5.22 18.94
N MET A 679 -26.08 6.25 19.72
CA MET A 679 -27.02 7.30 19.31
C MET A 679 -26.41 8.37 18.39
N ALA A 680 -25.08 8.53 18.41
CA ALA A 680 -24.37 9.53 17.63
C ALA A 680 -23.13 8.91 16.98
N PHE A 681 -22.91 9.25 15.70
CA PHE A 681 -21.73 8.84 14.95
C PHE A 681 -20.69 9.96 14.86
N GLY A 682 -19.41 9.60 14.84
CA GLY A 682 -18.29 10.54 14.70
C GLY A 682 -18.18 11.17 13.30
N CYS A 683 -18.73 10.50 12.29
CA CYS A 683 -18.76 10.92 10.88
C CYS A 683 -20.10 10.52 10.25
N PHE A 684 -20.42 11.10 9.08
CA PHE A 684 -21.66 10.77 8.37
C PHE A 684 -21.68 9.29 7.97
N THR A 685 -22.68 8.57 8.46
CA THR A 685 -22.94 7.18 8.05
C THR A 685 -23.98 7.17 6.93
N SER A 686 -23.92 6.19 6.04
CA SER A 686 -24.76 6.14 4.83
C SER A 686 -25.88 5.12 4.95
N ARG A 687 -27.08 5.42 4.46
CA ARG A 687 -28.16 4.45 4.27
C ARG A 687 -28.63 4.45 2.83
N THR A 688 -28.77 3.28 2.23
CA THR A 688 -29.34 3.13 0.89
C THR A 688 -30.76 2.61 1.00
N LEU A 689 -31.73 3.30 0.39
CA LEU A 689 -33.12 2.88 0.31
C LEU A 689 -33.56 2.82 -1.16
N PRO A 690 -34.36 1.83 -1.58
CA PRO A 690 -34.91 1.77 -2.92
C PRO A 690 -35.96 2.86 -3.16
N ILE A 691 -35.96 3.42 -4.36
CA ILE A 691 -36.99 4.36 -4.82
C ILE A 691 -38.08 3.55 -5.51
N ARG A 692 -39.35 3.87 -5.25
CA ARG A 692 -40.47 3.22 -5.94
C ARG A 692 -40.41 3.54 -7.44
N ASP A 693 -40.43 2.51 -8.29
CA ASP A 693 -40.39 2.64 -9.75
C ASP A 693 -41.23 3.81 -10.28
N GLY A 694 -40.58 4.69 -11.05
CA GLY A 694 -41.21 5.84 -11.70
C GLY A 694 -41.56 7.00 -10.76
N SER A 695 -41.12 6.97 -9.50
CA SER A 695 -41.30 8.07 -8.55
C SER A 695 -40.13 9.04 -8.61
N GLU A 696 -40.41 10.32 -8.46
CA GLU A 696 -39.38 11.33 -8.19
C GLU A 696 -39.16 11.41 -6.68
N ILE A 697 -37.93 11.68 -6.25
CA ILE A 697 -37.64 11.92 -4.83
C ILE A 697 -37.27 13.37 -4.60
N THR A 698 -37.50 13.85 -3.39
CA THR A 698 -37.02 15.14 -2.91
C THR A 698 -35.90 15.03 -1.89
N THR A 699 -36.13 14.22 -0.87
CA THR A 699 -35.18 13.96 0.20
C THR A 699 -35.68 12.78 1.01
N ALA A 700 -34.84 12.22 1.87
CA ALA A 700 -35.31 11.49 3.03
C ALA A 700 -35.68 12.44 4.16
N VAL A 701 -36.60 12.00 5.00
CA VAL A 701 -36.93 12.62 6.29
C VAL A 701 -36.90 11.61 7.41
N VAL A 702 -36.58 12.10 8.59
CA VAL A 702 -36.88 11.43 9.86
C VAL A 702 -38.25 11.89 10.35
N VAL A 703 -39.07 10.93 10.79
CA VAL A 703 -40.33 11.19 11.48
C VAL A 703 -40.05 11.20 12.98
N GLU A 704 -40.10 12.38 13.58
CA GLU A 704 -39.84 12.55 15.01
C GLU A 704 -41.03 12.05 15.84
N ALA A 705 -40.80 11.79 17.14
CA ALA A 705 -41.83 11.28 18.05
C ALA A 705 -43.06 12.20 18.20
N ASP A 706 -42.89 13.50 17.93
CA ASP A 706 -43.98 14.50 17.93
C ASP A 706 -44.71 14.61 16.59
N GLY A 707 -44.34 13.78 15.59
CA GLY A 707 -44.89 13.77 14.24
C GLY A 707 -44.31 14.83 13.32
N THR A 708 -43.33 15.63 13.76
CA THR A 708 -42.62 16.56 12.89
C THR A 708 -41.65 15.83 11.98
N LEU A 709 -41.34 16.46 10.84
CA LEU A 709 -40.44 15.89 9.84
C LEU A 709 -39.14 16.67 9.83
N ARG A 710 -38.03 15.94 9.90
CA ARG A 710 -36.69 16.49 9.81
C ARG A 710 -36.03 16.05 8.52
N HIS A 711 -35.54 17.00 7.73
CA HIS A 711 -34.68 16.73 6.57
C HIS A 711 -33.45 15.91 6.99
N VAL A 712 -33.03 14.99 6.11
CA VAL A 712 -31.71 14.36 6.22
C VAL A 712 -31.04 14.44 4.85
N PRO A 713 -29.75 14.81 4.76
CA PRO A 713 -29.06 14.91 3.48
C PRO A 713 -29.22 13.62 2.66
N THR A 714 -29.63 13.79 1.41
CA THR A 714 -30.01 12.68 0.52
C THR A 714 -29.57 12.96 -0.90
N ASN A 715 -28.93 11.97 -1.51
CA ASN A 715 -28.56 11.92 -2.91
C ASN A 715 -29.38 10.84 -3.61
N GLY A 716 -30.13 11.21 -4.65
CA GLY A 716 -31.02 10.31 -5.38
C GLY A 716 -30.44 9.86 -6.71
N THR A 717 -30.61 8.59 -7.03
CA THR A 717 -30.48 8.04 -8.39
C THR A 717 -31.87 7.71 -8.95
N THR A 718 -31.94 7.04 -10.10
CA THR A 718 -33.22 6.57 -10.66
C THR A 718 -33.86 5.48 -9.79
N ASP A 719 -33.04 4.62 -9.17
CA ASP A 719 -33.51 3.36 -8.57
C ASP A 719 -33.36 3.33 -7.03
N SER A 720 -32.47 4.16 -6.47
CA SER A 720 -32.19 4.19 -5.03
C SER A 720 -31.75 5.58 -4.55
N ALA A 721 -31.90 5.83 -3.26
CA ALA A 721 -31.46 7.04 -2.59
C ALA A 721 -30.46 6.70 -1.49
N THR A 722 -29.37 7.47 -1.43
CA THR A 722 -28.36 7.40 -0.39
C THR A 722 -28.56 8.55 0.59
N ILE A 723 -28.71 8.22 1.86
CA ILE A 723 -29.01 9.13 2.97
C ILE A 723 -27.76 9.23 3.84
N SER A 724 -27.25 10.43 4.06
CA SER A 724 -26.13 10.67 4.98
C SER A 724 -26.69 11.15 6.33
N SER A 725 -26.45 10.39 7.40
CA SER A 725 -26.94 10.73 8.74
C SER A 725 -25.90 10.51 9.85
N LEU A 726 -25.98 11.33 10.90
CA LEU A 726 -25.17 11.24 12.12
C LEU A 726 -25.91 10.55 13.28
N THR A 727 -27.15 10.10 13.07
CA THR A 727 -27.97 9.45 14.11
C THR A 727 -28.62 8.16 13.64
N ASN A 728 -29.01 7.31 14.59
CA ASN A 728 -29.98 6.25 14.35
C ASN A 728 -31.39 6.86 14.21
N SER A 729 -32.22 6.30 13.33
CA SER A 729 -33.60 6.76 13.18
C SER A 729 -34.43 5.90 12.23
N THR A 730 -35.70 6.27 12.09
CA THR A 730 -36.59 5.82 11.03
C THR A 730 -36.57 6.82 9.88
N TYR A 731 -36.25 6.34 8.67
CA TYR A 731 -36.13 7.18 7.48
C TYR A 731 -37.22 6.86 6.47
N VAL A 732 -37.78 7.92 5.87
CA VAL A 732 -38.81 7.85 4.83
C VAL A 732 -38.36 8.68 3.64
N LEU A 733 -38.34 8.09 2.44
CA LEU A 733 -38.14 8.84 1.20
C LEU A 733 -39.43 9.59 0.85
N ILE A 734 -39.31 10.89 0.56
CA ILE A 734 -40.45 11.74 0.22
C ILE A 734 -40.25 12.50 -1.08
N TYR A 735 -41.36 12.81 -1.74
CA TYR A 735 -41.48 13.85 -2.75
C TYR A 735 -42.24 15.05 -2.17
N ASN A 736 -41.71 16.24 -2.37
CA ASN A 736 -42.30 17.48 -1.87
C ASN A 736 -41.84 18.64 -2.74
N GLU A 737 -42.75 19.25 -3.49
CA GLU A 737 -42.45 20.42 -4.30
C GLU A 737 -42.96 21.69 -3.63
N GLN A 738 -42.10 22.70 -3.51
CA GLN A 738 -42.44 23.99 -2.90
C GLN A 738 -42.05 25.14 -3.82
N SER A 739 -42.93 26.13 -3.93
CA SER A 739 -42.68 27.37 -4.67
C SER A 739 -43.25 28.58 -3.94
N PHE A 740 -42.66 29.76 -4.18
CA PHE A 740 -43.03 30.99 -3.51
C PHE A 740 -43.29 32.13 -4.50
N THR A 741 -44.41 32.82 -4.30
CA THR A 741 -44.90 33.85 -5.22
C THR A 741 -44.01 35.08 -5.30
N ASP A 742 -43.26 35.39 -4.24
CA ASP A 742 -42.32 36.52 -4.16
C ASP A 742 -40.89 36.18 -4.58
N ALA A 743 -40.61 34.91 -4.90
CA ALA A 743 -39.31 34.48 -5.44
C ALA A 743 -39.29 34.39 -6.97
N GLY A 744 -40.46 34.38 -7.62
CA GLY A 744 -40.58 34.27 -9.08
C GLY A 744 -39.76 35.30 -9.86
N GLY A 745 -38.87 34.83 -10.72
CA GLY A 745 -37.97 35.63 -11.57
C GLY A 745 -36.78 36.26 -10.83
N THR A 746 -36.53 35.88 -9.57
CA THR A 746 -35.37 36.34 -8.81
C THR A 746 -34.17 35.41 -9.00
N TRP A 747 -32.96 35.89 -8.69
CA TRP A 747 -31.74 35.08 -8.83
C TRP A 747 -31.68 33.87 -7.89
N TYR A 748 -32.51 33.85 -6.85
CA TYR A 748 -32.54 32.82 -5.81
C TYR A 748 -33.76 31.90 -5.90
N GLU A 749 -34.61 32.02 -6.93
CA GLU A 749 -35.84 31.23 -7.08
C GLU A 749 -35.58 29.73 -6.97
N ASP A 750 -34.69 29.19 -7.81
CA ASP A 750 -34.41 27.76 -7.84
C ASP A 750 -33.82 27.26 -6.52
N THR A 751 -32.90 28.05 -5.95
CA THR A 751 -32.25 27.73 -4.66
C THR A 751 -33.28 27.60 -3.54
N ILE A 752 -34.18 28.57 -3.41
CA ILE A 752 -35.11 28.57 -2.28
C ILE A 752 -36.23 27.55 -2.46
N ASN A 753 -36.66 27.29 -3.70
CA ASN A 753 -37.64 26.26 -4.01
C ASN A 753 -37.06 24.88 -3.67
N GLU A 754 -35.80 24.61 -4.03
CA GLU A 754 -35.12 23.37 -3.67
C GLU A 754 -34.95 23.22 -2.16
N MET A 755 -34.41 24.24 -1.48
CA MET A 755 -34.16 24.19 -0.03
C MET A 755 -35.47 24.02 0.76
N ALA A 756 -36.59 24.59 0.29
CA ALA A 756 -37.90 24.40 0.90
C ALA A 756 -38.53 23.05 0.57
N SER A 757 -38.34 22.57 -0.67
CA SER A 757 -38.75 21.23 -1.10
C SER A 757 -38.08 20.15 -0.24
N ARG A 758 -36.80 20.31 0.06
CA ARG A 758 -36.06 19.44 1.00
C ARG A 758 -36.45 19.64 2.48
N LYS A 759 -37.36 20.56 2.79
CA LYS A 759 -37.77 20.96 4.16
C LYS A 759 -36.65 21.61 4.99
N ILE A 760 -35.54 22.06 4.39
CA ILE A 760 -34.42 22.71 5.11
C ILE A 760 -34.81 24.11 5.57
N ILE A 761 -35.55 24.85 4.73
CA ILE A 761 -36.00 26.21 5.03
C ILE A 761 -37.49 26.38 4.73
N ASN A 762 -38.21 27.02 5.65
CA ASN A 762 -39.65 27.24 5.51
C ASN A 762 -39.95 28.65 4.98
N GLY A 763 -41.08 28.81 4.30
CA GLY A 763 -41.65 30.13 4.01
C GLY A 763 -42.19 30.83 5.26
N ILE A 764 -42.64 32.07 5.08
CA ILE A 764 -43.24 32.90 6.14
C ILE A 764 -44.77 32.83 6.15
N GLY A 765 -45.36 31.92 5.36
CA GLY A 765 -46.79 31.74 5.18
C GLY A 765 -47.37 32.50 3.98
N LYS A 766 -48.61 32.17 3.61
CA LYS A 766 -49.35 32.76 2.45
C LYS A 766 -48.62 32.64 1.10
N GLY A 767 -47.77 31.64 0.93
CA GLY A 767 -46.99 31.45 -0.30
C GLY A 767 -45.85 32.45 -0.48
N LEU A 768 -45.33 33.03 0.61
CA LEU A 768 -44.23 34.00 0.61
C LEU A 768 -42.97 33.44 1.31
N PHE A 769 -41.79 33.85 0.84
CA PHE A 769 -40.49 33.48 1.39
C PHE A 769 -39.73 34.63 2.07
N ALA A 770 -39.84 35.85 1.54
CA ALA A 770 -39.11 37.06 1.94
C ALA A 770 -37.57 36.91 1.83
N GLY A 771 -37.06 36.60 0.63
CA GLY A 771 -35.64 36.30 0.37
C GLY A 771 -34.67 37.43 0.74
N GLU A 772 -35.03 38.68 0.48
CA GLU A 772 -34.17 39.86 0.75
C GLU A 772 -34.13 40.28 2.23
N ARG A 773 -34.93 39.65 3.09
CA ARG A 773 -34.96 39.97 4.52
C ARG A 773 -33.68 39.45 5.20
N SER A 774 -33.03 40.28 6.01
CA SER A 774 -31.96 39.81 6.90
C SER A 774 -32.48 38.77 7.90
N ILE A 775 -31.65 37.78 8.22
CA ILE A 775 -32.01 36.74 9.19
C ILE A 775 -31.26 36.89 10.50
N THR A 776 -31.87 36.37 11.56
CA THR A 776 -31.30 36.37 12.90
C THR A 776 -30.27 35.24 13.08
N ARG A 777 -29.38 35.37 14.09
CA ARG A 777 -28.43 34.33 14.47
C ARG A 777 -29.12 33.00 14.81
N ALA A 778 -30.26 33.06 15.49
CA ALA A 778 -31.06 31.86 15.81
C ALA A 778 -31.67 31.21 14.57
N GLU A 779 -32.20 32.00 13.62
CA GLU A 779 -32.69 31.48 12.34
C GLU A 779 -31.57 30.79 11.55
N PHE A 780 -30.39 31.40 11.48
CA PHE A 780 -29.25 30.84 10.76
C PHE A 780 -28.80 29.51 11.37
N ALA A 781 -28.68 29.42 12.71
CA ALA A 781 -28.34 28.17 13.41
C ALA A 781 -29.35 27.06 13.14
N ALA A 782 -30.65 27.38 13.23
CA ALA A 782 -31.72 26.41 12.97
C ALA A 782 -31.80 25.95 11.51
N ILE A 783 -31.29 26.73 10.55
CA ILE A 783 -31.17 26.31 9.15
C ILE A 783 -30.02 25.33 8.98
N ILE A 784 -28.84 25.60 9.54
CA ILE A 784 -27.68 24.69 9.43
C ILE A 784 -27.97 23.33 10.09
N VAL A 785 -28.51 23.33 11.31
CA VAL A 785 -28.84 22.08 12.02
C VAL A 785 -29.79 21.21 11.19
N ARG A 786 -30.80 21.83 10.57
CA ARG A 786 -31.72 21.11 9.71
C ARG A 786 -31.08 20.67 8.39
N ALA A 787 -30.20 21.49 7.82
CA ALA A 787 -29.48 21.18 6.59
C ALA A 787 -28.58 19.96 6.73
N LEU A 788 -27.87 19.85 7.85
CA LEU A 788 -27.02 18.69 8.17
C LEU A 788 -27.81 17.48 8.70
N GLY A 789 -29.14 17.58 8.78
CA GLY A 789 -29.97 16.51 9.32
C GLY A 789 -29.65 16.16 10.77
N LEU A 790 -29.39 17.17 11.60
CA LEU A 790 -29.16 16.98 13.04
C LEU A 790 -30.48 17.16 13.82
N PRO A 791 -30.71 16.37 14.89
CA PRO A 791 -31.91 16.50 15.73
C PRO A 791 -31.92 17.86 16.45
N ALA A 792 -33.11 18.41 16.71
CA ALA A 792 -33.28 19.75 17.29
C ALA A 792 -33.70 19.69 18.75
N ASP A 793 -33.02 18.87 19.55
CA ASP A 793 -33.34 18.52 20.94
C ASP A 793 -32.19 18.81 21.93
N GLY A 794 -31.07 19.37 21.46
CA GLY A 794 -29.94 19.74 22.31
C GLY A 794 -30.27 20.83 23.34
N THR A 795 -29.37 21.02 24.30
CA THR A 795 -29.59 21.95 25.43
C THR A 795 -28.50 23.01 25.54
N VAL A 796 -28.86 24.23 25.97
CA VAL A 796 -27.88 25.31 26.15
C VAL A 796 -28.27 26.29 27.25
N ASN A 797 -27.27 26.80 27.97
CA ASN A 797 -27.44 27.63 29.17
C ASN A 797 -27.08 29.11 28.94
N PHE A 798 -27.56 29.72 27.86
CA PHE A 798 -27.42 31.17 27.64
C PHE A 798 -28.54 31.95 28.35
N SER A 799 -28.18 33.03 29.05
CA SER A 799 -29.13 33.80 29.88
C SER A 799 -30.24 34.50 29.08
N ASP A 800 -30.02 34.71 27.78
CA ASP A 800 -30.95 35.33 26.84
C ASP A 800 -31.67 34.31 25.94
N VAL A 801 -31.53 33.01 26.21
CA VAL A 801 -32.22 31.92 25.51
C VAL A 801 -33.17 31.24 26.49
N SER A 802 -34.47 31.35 26.22
CA SER A 802 -35.49 30.61 26.95
C SER A 802 -35.53 29.16 26.44
N GLU A 803 -35.56 28.17 27.34
CA GLU A 803 -35.72 26.74 26.99
C GLU A 803 -36.96 26.47 26.13
N ASN A 804 -38.04 27.24 26.31
CA ASN A 804 -39.27 27.14 25.52
C ASN A 804 -39.25 27.93 24.20
N ALA A 805 -38.12 28.54 23.81
CA ALA A 805 -38.04 29.24 22.54
C ALA A 805 -38.01 28.24 21.37
N TRP A 806 -38.65 28.57 20.25
CA TRP A 806 -38.73 27.67 19.09
C TRP A 806 -37.37 27.24 18.52
N TYR A 807 -36.33 28.04 18.76
CA TYR A 807 -34.97 27.79 18.31
C TYR A 807 -34.08 27.16 19.40
N ALA A 808 -34.56 26.98 20.63
CA ALA A 808 -33.73 26.57 21.76
C ALA A 808 -33.06 25.21 21.53
N GLY A 809 -33.83 24.21 21.10
CA GLY A 809 -33.30 22.86 20.81
C GLY A 809 -32.29 22.88 19.68
N ALA A 810 -32.62 23.47 18.53
CA ALA A 810 -31.67 23.60 17.41
C ALA A 810 -30.43 24.42 17.78
N LEU A 811 -30.55 25.45 18.62
CA LEU A 811 -29.41 26.21 19.09
C LEU A 811 -28.52 25.37 20.04
N GLY A 812 -29.14 24.55 20.89
CA GLY A 812 -28.45 23.59 21.74
C GLY A 812 -27.65 22.59 20.92
N THR A 813 -28.27 21.95 19.94
CA THR A 813 -27.59 21.05 19.01
C THR A 813 -26.45 21.75 18.27
N ALA A 814 -26.69 22.95 17.74
CA ALA A 814 -25.64 23.71 17.06
C ALA A 814 -24.45 24.04 17.99
N TYR A 815 -24.69 24.22 19.28
CA TYR A 815 -23.64 24.49 20.27
C TYR A 815 -22.88 23.22 20.62
N GLU A 816 -23.58 22.09 20.82
CA GLU A 816 -23.01 20.77 21.10
C GLU A 816 -22.09 20.28 19.97
N TYR A 817 -22.51 20.46 18.71
CA TYR A 817 -21.73 20.15 17.51
C TYR A 817 -20.68 21.24 17.17
N GLY A 818 -20.50 22.26 18.02
CA GLY A 818 -19.49 23.30 17.82
C GLY A 818 -19.76 24.28 16.65
N ILE A 819 -20.92 24.19 15.99
CA ILE A 819 -21.30 25.06 14.87
C ILE A 819 -21.42 26.51 15.31
N VAL A 820 -21.93 26.75 16.53
CA VAL A 820 -22.08 28.08 17.11
C VAL A 820 -21.29 28.30 18.38
N ASN A 821 -20.91 29.56 18.60
CA ASN A 821 -20.42 30.07 19.87
C ASN A 821 -21.28 31.25 20.34
N GLY A 822 -21.37 31.40 21.66
CA GLY A 822 -21.94 32.60 22.28
C GLY A 822 -21.10 33.84 21.98
N ARG A 823 -21.72 35.03 22.04
CA ARG A 823 -20.98 36.30 22.03
C ARG A 823 -20.17 36.50 23.30
N SER A 824 -20.58 35.83 24.37
CA SER A 824 -19.81 35.63 25.60
C SER A 824 -20.19 34.27 26.19
N ALA A 825 -19.55 33.87 27.29
CA ALA A 825 -19.88 32.62 27.98
C ALA A 825 -21.37 32.48 28.37
N ASN A 826 -22.09 33.60 28.58
CA ASN A 826 -23.47 33.59 29.08
C ASN A 826 -24.50 34.26 28.14
N LEU A 827 -24.11 34.67 26.93
CA LEU A 827 -24.98 35.43 26.01
C LEU A 827 -24.82 34.96 24.56
N PHE A 828 -25.92 34.67 23.87
CA PHE A 828 -25.90 34.29 22.46
C PHE A 828 -26.35 35.40 21.48
N ASP A 829 -27.25 36.27 21.93
CA ASP A 829 -27.93 37.32 21.14
C ASP A 829 -28.78 36.74 19.98
N PRO A 830 -29.77 35.87 20.27
CA PRO A 830 -30.45 35.06 19.26
C PRO A 830 -31.23 35.89 18.23
N MET A 831 -31.74 37.06 18.63
CA MET A 831 -32.59 37.92 17.80
C MET A 831 -31.79 38.98 17.01
N ALA A 832 -30.47 39.08 17.21
CA ALA A 832 -29.65 39.95 16.39
C ALA A 832 -29.53 39.41 14.97
N ASN A 833 -29.57 40.32 13.99
CA ASN A 833 -29.23 39.97 12.61
C ASN A 833 -27.77 39.52 12.54
N ILE A 834 -27.51 38.47 11.76
CA ILE A 834 -26.18 37.89 11.61
C ILE A 834 -25.41 38.59 10.47
N THR A 835 -24.18 38.99 10.76
CA THR A 835 -23.27 39.55 9.73
C THR A 835 -22.72 38.46 8.82
N ARG A 836 -22.31 38.81 7.60
CA ARG A 836 -21.73 37.85 6.64
C ARG A 836 -20.48 37.15 7.18
N GLN A 837 -19.60 37.84 7.89
CA GLN A 837 -18.43 37.22 8.51
C GLN A 837 -18.78 36.26 9.66
N GLU A 838 -19.85 36.55 10.43
CA GLU A 838 -20.36 35.61 11.45
C GLU A 838 -20.99 34.38 10.80
N ALA A 839 -21.74 34.57 9.70
CA ALA A 839 -22.28 33.48 8.91
C ALA A 839 -21.17 32.59 8.33
N MET A 840 -20.11 33.17 7.75
CA MET A 840 -18.93 32.43 7.27
C MET A 840 -18.29 31.59 8.37
N ALA A 841 -18.15 32.13 9.57
CA ALA A 841 -17.59 31.38 10.69
C ALA A 841 -18.46 30.18 11.09
N MET A 842 -19.79 30.31 11.08
CA MET A 842 -20.69 29.19 11.35
C MET A 842 -20.70 28.17 10.20
N VAL A 843 -20.62 28.62 8.95
CA VAL A 843 -20.58 27.74 7.77
C VAL A 843 -19.28 26.97 7.69
N ALA A 844 -18.14 27.58 8.04
CA ALA A 844 -16.85 26.89 8.10
C ALA A 844 -16.88 25.73 9.12
N ARG A 845 -17.43 25.97 10.32
CA ARG A 845 -17.58 24.90 11.33
C ARG A 845 -18.59 23.84 10.90
N ALA A 846 -19.68 24.24 10.24
CA ALA A 846 -20.62 23.30 9.66
C ALA A 846 -19.99 22.46 8.53
N ALA A 847 -19.01 23.02 7.80
CA ALA A 847 -18.28 22.33 6.76
C ALA A 847 -17.32 21.27 7.30
N GLU A 848 -16.75 21.49 8.49
CA GLU A 848 -15.99 20.46 9.22
C GLU A 848 -16.89 19.26 9.57
N ILE A 849 -18.11 19.51 10.08
CA ILE A 849 -19.09 18.44 10.36
C ILE A 849 -19.58 17.76 9.07
N ALA A 850 -19.70 18.51 7.98
CA ALA A 850 -20.05 17.99 6.66
C ALA A 850 -18.90 17.26 5.96
N GLU A 851 -17.73 17.15 6.61
CA GLU A 851 -16.53 16.52 6.05
C GLU A 851 -16.16 17.10 4.67
N LEU A 852 -16.35 18.42 4.51
CA LEU A 852 -16.03 19.10 3.26
C LEU A 852 -14.53 19.07 3.02
N GLU A 853 -14.08 18.16 2.16
CA GLU A 853 -12.73 18.15 1.63
C GLU A 853 -12.53 19.31 0.67
N GLY A 854 -11.56 20.17 0.97
CA GLY A 854 -11.36 21.40 0.22
C GLY A 854 -10.13 22.18 0.64
N GLU A 855 -9.97 23.37 0.07
CA GLU A 855 -8.85 24.25 0.37
C GLU A 855 -8.96 24.77 1.80
N THR A 856 -7.84 24.88 2.52
CA THR A 856 -7.84 25.35 3.90
C THR A 856 -8.00 26.87 4.00
N ALA A 857 -7.56 27.60 2.98
CA ALA A 857 -7.66 29.06 2.86
C ALA A 857 -7.42 29.51 1.41
N THR A 858 -7.74 30.77 1.12
CA THR A 858 -7.33 31.45 -0.11
C THR A 858 -6.99 32.91 0.20
N ASP A 859 -6.24 33.56 -0.68
CA ASP A 859 -5.94 34.97 -0.55
C ASP A 859 -7.17 35.84 -0.88
N LEU A 860 -7.42 36.85 -0.05
CA LEU A 860 -8.56 37.76 -0.21
C LEU A 860 -8.22 39.03 -0.99
N SER A 861 -7.02 39.18 -1.56
CA SER A 861 -6.62 40.43 -2.25
C SER A 861 -7.48 40.77 -3.46
N ALA A 862 -8.19 39.78 -4.02
CA ALA A 862 -9.20 39.98 -5.06
C ALA A 862 -10.40 40.82 -4.58
N PHE A 863 -10.59 40.99 -3.27
CA PHE A 863 -11.70 41.74 -2.68
C PHE A 863 -11.24 43.09 -2.13
N ALA A 864 -11.83 44.18 -2.65
CA ALA A 864 -11.45 45.55 -2.30
C ALA A 864 -11.69 45.91 -0.83
N ASP A 865 -12.51 45.15 -0.12
CA ASP A 865 -12.86 45.33 1.29
C ASP A 865 -12.32 44.21 2.20
N ALA A 866 -11.34 43.43 1.72
CA ALA A 866 -10.70 42.38 2.51
C ALA A 866 -10.17 42.87 3.87
N GLU A 867 -9.70 44.12 3.97
CA GLU A 867 -9.25 44.73 5.23
C GLU A 867 -10.39 44.94 6.25
N SER A 868 -11.64 45.02 5.79
CA SER A 868 -12.82 45.16 6.67
C SER A 868 -13.20 43.86 7.38
N VAL A 869 -12.61 42.73 6.99
CA VAL A 869 -12.78 41.45 7.66
C VAL A 869 -12.09 41.50 9.02
N GLY A 870 -12.86 41.25 10.09
CA GLY A 870 -12.31 41.19 11.44
C GLY A 870 -11.21 40.13 11.57
N ALA A 871 -10.16 40.42 12.33
CA ALA A 871 -9.03 39.49 12.49
C ALA A 871 -9.46 38.08 12.95
N TRP A 872 -10.48 38.00 13.82
CA TRP A 872 -11.05 36.75 14.32
C TRP A 872 -11.79 35.94 13.24
N ALA A 873 -12.30 36.60 12.20
CA ALA A 873 -13.10 35.98 11.15
C ALA A 873 -12.27 35.60 9.92
N ARG A 874 -11.03 36.11 9.81
CA ARG A 874 -10.25 36.08 8.59
C ARG A 874 -10.07 34.67 8.02
N SER A 875 -9.61 33.72 8.84
CA SER A 875 -9.42 32.33 8.39
C SER A 875 -10.74 31.69 7.91
N TYR A 876 -11.86 31.99 8.57
CA TYR A 876 -13.16 31.47 8.15
C TYR A 876 -13.63 32.09 6.83
N VAL A 877 -13.38 33.38 6.63
CA VAL A 877 -13.70 34.06 5.36
C VAL A 877 -12.86 33.48 4.23
N GLU A 878 -11.56 33.33 4.44
CA GLU A 878 -10.62 32.70 3.50
C GLU A 878 -11.08 31.29 3.11
N TYR A 879 -11.39 30.44 4.09
CA TYR A 879 -11.93 29.10 3.86
C TYR A 879 -13.22 29.10 3.02
N ASN A 880 -14.19 29.95 3.36
CA ASN A 880 -15.47 30.00 2.65
C ASN A 880 -15.32 30.44 1.19
N VAL A 881 -14.40 31.38 0.92
CA VAL A 881 -14.11 31.85 -0.43
C VAL A 881 -13.36 30.77 -1.22
N ALA A 882 -12.35 30.15 -0.61
CA ALA A 882 -11.54 29.09 -1.23
C ALA A 882 -12.42 27.92 -1.70
N ASN A 883 -13.39 27.55 -0.89
CA ASN A 883 -14.32 26.45 -1.16
C ASN A 883 -15.59 26.88 -1.93
N GLY A 884 -15.65 28.13 -2.41
CA GLY A 884 -16.77 28.64 -3.20
C GLY A 884 -18.11 28.69 -2.47
N LEU A 885 -18.13 28.49 -1.15
CA LEU A 885 -19.34 28.48 -0.33
C LEU A 885 -19.98 29.87 -0.32
N ILE A 886 -19.15 30.89 -0.13
CA ILE A 886 -19.55 32.29 -0.27
C ILE A 886 -18.73 32.96 -1.36
N VAL A 887 -19.44 33.54 -2.33
CA VAL A 887 -18.87 34.40 -3.36
C VAL A 887 -19.14 35.86 -3.01
N GLY A 888 -18.27 36.76 -3.48
CA GLY A 888 -18.48 38.21 -3.34
C GLY A 888 -19.77 38.68 -4.02
N LYS A 889 -20.26 39.87 -3.66
CA LYS A 889 -21.56 40.42 -4.14
C LYS A 889 -21.57 40.88 -5.61
N GLY A 890 -20.52 40.60 -6.39
CA GLY A 890 -20.41 40.95 -7.81
C GLY A 890 -19.77 42.30 -8.13
N ASP A 891 -19.33 43.08 -7.13
CA ASP A 891 -18.58 44.33 -7.28
C ASP A 891 -17.11 44.24 -6.81
N GLY A 892 -16.59 43.02 -6.68
CA GLY A 892 -15.27 42.77 -6.12
C GLY A 892 -15.21 42.97 -4.60
N LYS A 893 -16.33 42.78 -3.88
CA LYS A 893 -16.39 42.88 -2.40
C LYS A 893 -17.04 41.69 -1.74
N LEU A 894 -16.64 41.45 -0.49
CA LEU A 894 -17.22 40.45 0.42
C LEU A 894 -18.36 41.03 1.26
N ASP A 895 -18.29 42.32 1.57
CA ASP A 895 -19.17 43.08 2.46
C ASP A 895 -19.33 42.43 3.86
N PRO A 896 -18.21 42.16 4.57
CA PRO A 896 -18.18 41.23 5.71
C PRO A 896 -19.00 41.69 6.93
N LEU A 897 -19.21 43.00 7.07
CA LEU A 897 -19.95 43.61 8.17
C LEU A 897 -21.44 43.80 7.88
N SER A 898 -21.89 43.57 6.64
CA SER A 898 -23.31 43.62 6.29
C SER A 898 -24.07 42.39 6.81
N ASN A 899 -25.36 42.54 7.04
CA ASN A 899 -26.22 41.43 7.41
C ASN A 899 -26.49 40.53 6.20
N ILE A 900 -26.43 39.22 6.39
CA ILE A 900 -26.77 38.26 5.34
C ILE A 900 -28.30 38.16 5.16
N SER A 901 -28.77 38.03 3.91
CA SER A 901 -30.18 37.82 3.61
C SER A 901 -30.60 36.35 3.74
N ARG A 902 -31.92 36.11 3.79
CA ARG A 902 -32.48 34.75 3.82
C ARG A 902 -32.18 33.98 2.54
N ALA A 903 -32.20 34.65 1.39
CA ALA A 903 -31.83 34.10 0.09
C ALA A 903 -30.35 33.73 0.03
N GLU A 904 -29.45 34.65 0.45
CA GLU A 904 -28.02 34.37 0.52
C GLU A 904 -27.72 33.20 1.45
N THR A 905 -28.39 33.12 2.60
CA THR A 905 -28.24 31.98 3.53
C THR A 905 -28.62 30.67 2.86
N ALA A 906 -29.77 30.62 2.17
CA ALA A 906 -30.21 29.42 1.45
C ALA A 906 -29.17 28.99 0.39
N THR A 907 -28.61 29.95 -0.36
CA THR A 907 -27.59 29.67 -1.38
C THR A 907 -26.31 29.11 -0.77
N VAL A 908 -25.82 29.69 0.32
CA VAL A 908 -24.58 29.26 0.96
C VAL A 908 -24.71 27.86 1.55
N VAL A 909 -25.82 27.58 2.23
CA VAL A 909 -26.07 26.27 2.81
C VAL A 909 -26.29 25.22 1.71
N LEU A 910 -26.99 25.56 0.63
CA LEU A 910 -27.15 24.67 -0.53
C LEU A 910 -25.79 24.31 -1.15
N ARG A 911 -24.90 25.29 -1.30
CA ARG A 911 -23.53 25.06 -1.80
C ARG A 911 -22.72 24.20 -0.85
N LEU A 912 -22.83 24.41 0.46
CA LEU A 912 -22.17 23.56 1.45
C LEU A 912 -22.58 22.09 1.25
N LEU A 913 -23.89 21.81 1.25
CA LEU A 913 -24.39 20.45 1.11
C LEU A 913 -23.96 19.79 -0.22
N ARG A 914 -23.97 20.55 -1.32
CA ARG A 914 -23.54 20.05 -2.64
C ARG A 914 -22.04 19.84 -2.75
N ASN A 915 -21.25 20.78 -2.23
CA ASN A 915 -19.80 20.69 -2.30
C ASN A 915 -19.28 19.54 -1.42
N ALA A 916 -19.95 19.27 -0.30
CA ALA A 916 -19.69 18.11 0.55
C ALA A 916 -20.24 16.79 0.00
N GLY A 917 -20.90 16.79 -1.17
CA GLY A 917 -21.48 15.59 -1.77
C GLY A 917 -22.71 15.02 -1.05
N LEU A 918 -23.23 15.72 -0.03
CA LEU A 918 -24.33 15.25 0.82
C LEU A 918 -25.70 15.29 0.11
N ILE A 919 -25.84 16.11 -0.94
CA ILE A 919 -27.06 16.18 -1.77
C ILE A 919 -26.73 16.28 -3.26
N ASP A 920 -27.69 15.86 -4.09
CA ASP A 920 -27.65 15.93 -5.54
C ASP A 920 -27.89 17.34 -6.12
N VAL A 921 -27.44 17.54 -7.36
CA VAL A 921 -27.85 18.69 -8.19
C VAL A 921 -29.11 18.29 -8.94
N ARG A 922 -30.24 18.91 -8.60
CA ARG A 922 -31.50 18.70 -9.30
C ARG A 922 -31.50 19.48 -10.61
N SER A 923 -31.87 18.80 -11.69
CA SER A 923 -32.02 19.35 -13.04
C SER A 923 -33.30 20.16 -13.19
#